data_AF-A0A238YCT5-F1
#
_entry.id   AF-A0A238YCT5-F1
#
_cell.length_a   1.000
_cell.length_b   1.000
_cell.length_c   1.000
_cell.angle_alpha   90.00
_cell.angle_beta   90.00
_cell.angle_gamma   90.00
#
_symmetry.space_group_name_H-M   'P 1'
#
loop_
_entity.id
_entity.type
_entity.pdbx_description
1 polymer ?
#
loop_
_entity_poly.entity_id
_entity_poly.type
_entity_poly.pdbx_seq_one_letter_code
_entity_poly.pdbx_strand_id
1 'polypeptide(L)'
;MAETFETGPERGATAISDLFDDRRDGNITIDQAEQFAWAVTDGMMYAFRADTPSRESTTQVIVTNQPESADALPEPLHTTYQKLTSELPESLDIRIGTLPLELFGPSPALGTRLVMEEENLKPARRGSVSGADANALFEDLAGEPFLYYALYRRSSGLPESYEYQVTVRIFLFNPAYKISTESEYADCLRYGRKCDPADSFADLGVSSSLAVIDDGYNVSLYDGSVVPSRETELPDFSSGQDRITGKREFTQMRRAQYGASDILEDRCAYTSLLARKIDLEHYVGLGTVNPGVDPWQKAPQATGLDIDAVGVDPEKLLPDEVTIGVTEPIEDGEFDPDRTTANDGTDEHWERIKRVAVAFDNNGYDVEIVTQDTGSRPDIWIRRDDGEIFAVEVEYRTRSKPGSFYTNLIRQAVWGYKTITVMVPQTDDDGRTESLDTLSSWALDKLMVPMKQRDPTKTQLHNCSETITVDGKTMLLPEGVSESQWWLTRDAEYLLVHDGEILARGDAIAPFEAFEFNLPRYYKNDGQWVVENKYGKPVKTYDDERDIEHTKVRQCHRPVDLSYVRFVEALYCYDPDTGELVQQEMTAEWDVEQASSRNERSHQQAFETFLVEHETDDAILERDCRPFICDWIGRLSTHDHPGKNIYGKYLKDYHKRERTSTKFGMEPSYPGVSFRYPRGLVSPDLPGLDTTPHFPGHWNIAAEDVLREPLIHGLDDRSDVEAKAEDNPETDS
;
A
#
# COMPACT_ATOMS: atom_id res chain seq x y z
N MET A 1 -30.62 34.38 -2.42
CA MET A 1 -30.55 34.27 -3.90
C MET A 1 -29.79 35.42 -4.53
N ALA A 2 -30.21 36.70 -4.42
CA ALA A 2 -29.43 37.82 -4.99
C ALA A 2 -28.04 38.00 -4.33
N GLU A 3 -27.94 37.76 -3.02
CA GLU A 3 -26.69 37.88 -2.24
C GLU A 3 -25.63 36.81 -2.63
N THR A 4 -26.09 35.62 -3.03
CA THR A 4 -25.27 34.49 -3.52
C THR A 4 -24.59 34.84 -4.85
N PHE A 5 -25.27 35.59 -5.72
CA PHE A 5 -24.77 35.96 -7.05
C PHE A 5 -23.68 37.03 -7.01
N GLU A 6 -23.87 38.08 -6.19
CA GLU A 6 -22.93 39.21 -6.13
C GLU A 6 -21.65 38.91 -5.35
N THR A 7 -21.72 38.02 -4.34
CA THR A 7 -20.58 37.71 -3.46
C THR A 7 -20.03 36.29 -3.64
N GLY A 8 -20.66 35.44 -4.45
CA GLY A 8 -20.29 34.04 -4.66
C GLY A 8 -18.82 33.85 -5.05
N PRO A 9 -18.31 34.51 -6.11
CA PRO A 9 -16.91 34.40 -6.50
C PRO A 9 -15.91 34.84 -5.42
N GLU A 10 -16.19 35.94 -4.70
CA GLU A 10 -15.36 36.45 -3.61
C GLU A 10 -15.32 35.46 -2.42
N ARG A 11 -16.49 34.97 -2.01
CA ARG A 11 -16.63 34.00 -0.91
C ARG A 11 -16.01 32.65 -1.26
N GLY A 12 -16.18 32.19 -2.49
CA GLY A 12 -15.54 30.98 -3.00
C GLY A 12 -14.01 31.11 -3.10
N ALA A 13 -13.51 32.24 -3.60
CA ALA A 13 -12.08 32.52 -3.64
C ALA A 13 -11.47 32.59 -2.23
N THR A 14 -12.22 33.16 -1.28
CA THR A 14 -11.84 33.17 0.14
C THR A 14 -11.79 31.75 0.70
N ALA A 15 -12.83 30.94 0.48
CA ALA A 15 -12.88 29.54 0.89
C ALA A 15 -11.69 28.74 0.35
N ILE A 16 -11.44 28.81 -0.96
CA ILE A 16 -10.31 28.13 -1.60
C ILE A 16 -8.98 28.62 -1.02
N SER A 17 -8.80 29.92 -0.84
CA SER A 17 -7.56 30.46 -0.28
C SER A 17 -7.33 30.02 1.16
N ASP A 18 -8.37 30.01 1.98
CA ASP A 18 -8.31 29.64 3.38
C ASP A 18 -8.04 28.14 3.59
N LEU A 19 -8.41 27.28 2.64
CA LEU A 19 -7.96 25.87 2.62
C LEU A 19 -6.44 25.76 2.61
N PHE A 20 -5.75 26.66 1.90
CA PHE A 20 -4.28 26.66 1.80
C PHE A 20 -3.57 27.39 2.95
N ASP A 21 -4.27 28.22 3.73
CA ASP A 21 -3.70 29.07 4.78
C ASP A 21 -3.85 28.48 6.20
N ASP A 22 -4.58 27.36 6.37
CA ASP A 22 -4.80 26.80 7.70
C ASP A 22 -3.54 26.16 8.30
N ARG A 23 -3.05 26.79 9.37
CA ARG A 23 -1.98 26.29 10.25
C ARG A 23 -2.47 26.13 11.69
N ARG A 24 -3.77 26.28 11.95
CA ARG A 24 -4.28 26.40 13.32
C ARG A 24 -4.15 25.11 14.13
N ASP A 25 -4.10 23.94 13.46
CA ASP A 25 -3.89 22.62 14.08
C ASP A 25 -2.63 21.88 13.59
N GLY A 26 -1.60 22.62 13.16
CA GLY A 26 -0.20 22.16 13.10
C GLY A 26 0.20 21.01 12.15
N ASN A 27 -0.73 20.22 11.59
CA ASN A 27 -0.39 18.93 10.96
C ASN A 27 -0.95 18.65 9.55
N ILE A 28 -1.78 19.52 8.95
CA ILE A 28 -2.35 19.26 7.61
C ILE A 28 -1.97 20.41 6.68
N THR A 29 -1.30 20.09 5.58
CA THR A 29 -1.01 21.04 4.50
C THR A 29 -1.83 20.62 3.29
N ILE A 30 -2.83 21.40 2.91
CA ILE A 30 -3.51 21.25 1.61
C ILE A 30 -2.63 21.97 0.58
N ASP A 31 -2.28 21.31 -0.53
CA ASP A 31 -1.49 21.90 -1.62
C ASP A 31 -2.23 21.87 -2.96
N GLN A 32 -3.35 21.15 -3.03
CA GLN A 32 -4.25 21.08 -4.16
C GLN A 32 -5.72 21.19 -3.73
N ALA A 33 -6.53 21.92 -4.49
CA ALA A 33 -7.98 21.93 -4.39
C ALA A 33 -8.62 21.84 -5.78
N GLU A 34 -9.68 21.07 -5.92
CA GLU A 34 -10.46 20.88 -7.14
C GLU A 34 -11.88 21.44 -6.95
N GLN A 35 -12.41 22.10 -7.97
CA GLN A 35 -13.81 22.50 -8.09
C GLN A 35 -14.41 21.91 -9.37
N PHE A 36 -15.57 21.29 -9.24
CA PHE A 36 -16.41 20.85 -10.35
C PHE A 36 -17.71 21.66 -10.35
N ALA A 37 -18.20 22.01 -11.54
CA ALA A 37 -19.53 22.59 -11.69
C ALA A 37 -20.25 22.07 -12.93
N TRP A 38 -21.55 21.81 -12.80
CA TRP A 38 -22.40 21.42 -13.92
C TRP A 38 -23.84 21.89 -13.75
N ALA A 39 -24.54 22.12 -14.86
CA ALA A 39 -25.93 22.52 -14.84
C ALA A 39 -26.86 21.32 -14.53
N VAL A 40 -27.89 21.57 -13.74
CA VAL A 40 -29.03 20.66 -13.48
C VAL A 40 -30.34 21.39 -13.78
N THR A 41 -31.46 20.68 -13.80
CA THR A 41 -32.76 21.19 -14.28
C THR A 41 -33.14 22.57 -13.71
N ASP A 42 -32.88 22.78 -12.43
CA ASP A 42 -33.30 23.94 -11.65
C ASP A 42 -32.13 24.78 -11.11
N GLY A 43 -30.90 24.52 -11.53
CA GLY A 43 -29.74 25.17 -10.93
C GLY A 43 -28.37 24.75 -11.46
N MET A 44 -27.39 24.98 -10.60
CA MET A 44 -26.00 24.54 -10.76
C MET A 44 -25.62 23.66 -9.58
N MET A 45 -24.92 22.57 -9.88
CA MET A 45 -24.27 21.74 -8.90
C MET A 45 -22.79 22.11 -8.80
N TYR A 46 -22.29 22.11 -7.57
CA TYR A 46 -20.89 22.36 -7.25
C TYR A 46 -20.35 21.22 -6.42
N ALA A 47 -19.17 20.71 -6.78
CA ALA A 47 -18.43 19.78 -5.94
C ALA A 47 -17.03 20.31 -5.68
N PHE A 48 -16.57 20.17 -4.45
CA PHE A 48 -15.25 20.60 -4.01
C PHE A 48 -14.50 19.42 -3.44
N ARG A 49 -13.21 19.33 -3.75
CA ARG A 49 -12.29 18.36 -3.21
C ARG A 49 -10.99 19.07 -2.85
N ALA A 50 -10.37 18.70 -1.76
CA ALA A 50 -9.01 19.14 -1.43
C ALA A 50 -8.11 17.92 -1.28
N ASP A 51 -6.83 18.11 -1.60
CA ASP A 51 -5.79 17.10 -1.49
C ASP A 51 -4.57 17.71 -0.76
N THR A 52 -3.82 16.85 -0.08
CA THR A 52 -2.57 17.20 0.60
C THR A 52 -1.39 16.71 -0.24
N PRO A 53 -0.15 17.25 -0.13
CA PRO A 53 0.96 16.88 -1.02
C PRO A 53 1.35 15.40 -0.96
N SER A 54 0.98 14.72 0.13
CA SER A 54 1.06 13.27 0.32
C SER A 54 -0.07 12.47 -0.41
N ARG A 55 -0.89 13.13 -1.23
CA ARG A 55 -2.09 12.58 -1.88
C ARG A 55 -2.27 13.12 -3.31
N GLU A 56 -1.26 13.01 -4.17
CA GLU A 56 -1.54 12.84 -5.62
C GLU A 56 -1.86 11.35 -5.89
N SER A 57 -2.86 10.81 -5.19
CA SER A 57 -3.39 9.45 -5.41
C SER A 57 -4.77 9.54 -6.09
N THR A 58 -4.92 8.82 -7.19
CA THR A 58 -6.12 8.79 -8.04
C THR A 58 -7.22 7.93 -7.45
N THR A 59 -7.79 8.27 -6.29
CA THR A 59 -9.04 7.60 -5.87
C THR A 59 -9.84 8.43 -4.87
N GLN A 60 -11.04 8.85 -5.29
CA GLN A 60 -12.07 9.45 -4.42
C GLN A 60 -12.75 8.33 -3.61
N VAL A 61 -12.73 8.45 -2.28
CA VAL A 61 -13.40 7.54 -1.33
C VAL A 61 -14.92 7.59 -1.53
N ILE A 62 -15.59 6.42 -1.54
CA ILE A 62 -17.06 6.33 -1.56
C ILE A 62 -17.61 6.57 -0.14
N VAL A 63 -18.30 7.70 0.08
CA VAL A 63 -18.79 8.15 1.41
C VAL A 63 -19.84 7.20 2.05
N THR A 64 -20.35 6.19 1.34
CA THR A 64 -21.38 5.28 1.85
C THR A 64 -20.89 4.17 2.78
N ASN A 65 -19.58 4.08 3.07
CA ASN A 65 -18.99 3.00 3.90
C ASN A 65 -18.50 3.49 5.29
N GLN A 66 -19.24 4.38 5.96
CA GLN A 66 -18.96 4.69 7.35
C GLN A 66 -19.65 3.69 8.30
N PRO A 67 -18.93 3.03 9.24
CA PRO A 67 -19.56 2.35 10.37
C PRO A 67 -20.24 3.40 11.27
N GLU A 68 -21.38 3.04 11.87
CA GLU A 68 -22.23 3.91 12.73
C GLU A 68 -21.53 4.50 13.99
N SER A 69 -20.21 4.33 14.15
CA SER A 69 -19.42 4.80 15.29
C SER A 69 -18.23 5.70 14.90
N ALA A 70 -18.18 6.25 13.69
CA ALA A 70 -17.08 7.12 13.23
C ALA A 70 -17.38 8.60 13.51
N ASP A 71 -16.92 9.10 14.67
CA ASP A 71 -17.28 10.44 15.19
C ASP A 71 -16.65 11.66 14.47
N ALA A 72 -16.00 11.52 13.30
CA ALA A 72 -15.57 12.68 12.51
C ALA A 72 -15.35 12.35 11.02
N LEU A 73 -15.65 13.32 10.15
CA LEU A 73 -15.28 13.28 8.73
C LEU A 73 -13.75 13.14 8.58
N PRO A 74 -13.25 12.39 7.59
CA PRO A 74 -11.81 12.26 7.36
C PRO A 74 -11.21 13.58 6.88
N GLU A 75 -9.94 13.84 7.18
CA GLU A 75 -9.20 14.96 6.59
C GLU A 75 -8.68 14.61 5.18
N PRO A 76 -8.57 15.58 4.24
CA PRO A 76 -8.89 17.00 4.37
C PRO A 76 -10.38 17.32 4.15
N LEU A 77 -11.26 16.32 4.02
CA LEU A 77 -12.69 16.52 3.76
C LEU A 77 -13.39 17.23 4.93
N HIS A 78 -12.99 16.96 6.16
CA HIS A 78 -13.46 17.69 7.35
C HIS A 78 -13.08 19.17 7.30
N THR A 79 -11.79 19.49 7.11
CA THR A 79 -11.34 20.88 6.92
C THR A 79 -12.07 21.54 5.75
N THR A 80 -12.23 20.83 4.63
CA THR A 80 -12.93 21.33 3.45
C THR A 80 -14.38 21.66 3.75
N TYR A 81 -15.10 20.75 4.40
CA TYR A 81 -16.48 20.95 4.81
C TYR A 81 -16.62 22.14 5.77
N GLN A 82 -15.76 22.25 6.78
CA GLN A 82 -15.79 23.36 7.73
C GLN A 82 -15.55 24.72 7.06
N LYS A 83 -14.56 24.83 6.18
CA LYS A 83 -14.26 26.07 5.45
C LYS A 83 -15.39 26.45 4.49
N LEU A 84 -15.92 25.50 3.74
CA LEU A 84 -17.05 25.77 2.85
C LEU A 84 -18.29 26.20 3.66
N THR A 85 -18.54 25.56 4.80
CA THR A 85 -19.66 25.94 5.68
C THR A 85 -19.48 27.33 6.28
N SER A 86 -18.26 27.71 6.68
CA SER A 86 -18.01 29.06 7.25
C SER A 86 -18.04 30.16 6.19
N GLU A 87 -17.50 29.88 5.01
CA GLU A 87 -17.29 30.89 3.97
C GLU A 87 -18.41 30.98 2.95
N LEU A 88 -19.17 29.92 2.66
CA LEU A 88 -20.22 29.95 1.64
C LEU A 88 -21.57 30.49 2.18
N PRO A 89 -22.45 31.02 1.31
CA PRO A 89 -23.78 31.48 1.72
C PRO A 89 -24.68 30.34 2.22
N GLU A 90 -25.48 30.60 3.27
CA GLU A 90 -26.50 29.67 3.81
C GLU A 90 -27.53 29.20 2.76
N SER A 91 -27.61 29.86 1.61
CA SER A 91 -28.48 29.46 0.51
C SER A 91 -27.98 28.25 -0.28
N LEU A 92 -26.77 27.75 -0.01
CA LEU A 92 -26.21 26.55 -0.63
C LEU A 92 -26.29 25.39 0.35
N ASP A 93 -27.02 24.34 -0.03
CA ASP A 93 -27.07 23.10 0.73
C ASP A 93 -25.78 22.30 0.48
N ILE A 94 -24.97 22.11 1.51
CA ILE A 94 -23.73 21.34 1.42
C ILE A 94 -24.02 19.88 1.78
N ARG A 95 -23.61 18.96 0.90
CA ARG A 95 -23.63 17.51 1.17
C ARG A 95 -22.27 16.89 1.00
N ILE A 96 -22.09 15.75 1.63
CA ILE A 96 -20.83 15.00 1.60
C ILE A 96 -21.07 13.69 0.88
N GLY A 97 -20.15 13.37 -0.04
CA GLY A 97 -20.43 12.35 -1.03
C GLY A 97 -19.29 12.10 -1.99
N THR A 98 -19.58 11.28 -2.98
CA THR A 98 -18.61 10.88 -4.00
C THR A 98 -19.17 11.23 -5.36
N LEU A 99 -18.31 11.79 -6.21
CA LEU A 99 -18.69 12.20 -7.56
C LEU A 99 -18.23 11.13 -8.56
N PRO A 100 -19.10 10.17 -8.96
CA PRO A 100 -18.74 9.16 -9.93
C PRO A 100 -18.59 9.79 -11.33
N LEU A 101 -17.37 10.22 -11.67
CA LEU A 101 -17.05 10.90 -12.94
C LEU A 101 -17.44 10.09 -14.19
N GLU A 102 -17.64 8.78 -14.06
CA GLU A 102 -18.05 7.89 -15.14
C GLU A 102 -19.47 8.17 -15.64
N LEU A 103 -20.32 8.75 -14.79
CA LEU A 103 -21.71 9.05 -15.13
C LEU A 103 -21.83 10.23 -16.10
N PHE A 104 -20.80 11.09 -16.20
CA PHE A 104 -20.68 12.07 -17.28
C PHE A 104 -20.34 11.42 -18.64
N GLY A 105 -20.23 10.09 -18.70
CA GLY A 105 -20.03 9.33 -19.92
C GLY A 105 -18.56 9.05 -20.25
N PRO A 106 -18.30 8.22 -21.26
CA PRO A 106 -16.94 7.73 -21.55
C PRO A 106 -16.03 8.78 -22.21
N SER A 107 -16.61 9.81 -22.85
CA SER A 107 -15.87 10.89 -23.52
C SER A 107 -16.80 12.08 -23.76
N PRO A 108 -16.28 13.32 -23.66
CA PRO A 108 -17.00 14.50 -24.11
C PRO A 108 -17.08 14.55 -25.65
N ALA A 109 -17.99 15.37 -26.15
CA ALA A 109 -18.02 15.77 -27.56
C ALA A 109 -16.89 16.77 -27.86
N LEU A 110 -16.59 17.64 -26.89
CA LEU A 110 -15.56 18.67 -26.94
C LEU A 110 -14.96 18.84 -25.54
N GLY A 111 -13.64 18.89 -25.43
CA GLY A 111 -12.93 19.25 -24.20
C GLY A 111 -11.87 20.32 -24.48
N THR A 112 -11.69 21.28 -23.58
CA THR A 112 -10.61 22.26 -23.69
C THR A 112 -10.04 22.58 -22.32
N ARG A 113 -8.77 22.98 -22.27
CA ARG A 113 -8.18 23.67 -21.13
C ARG A 113 -7.92 25.14 -21.50
N LEU A 114 -8.01 26.02 -20.52
CA LEU A 114 -7.57 27.40 -20.69
C LEU A 114 -6.04 27.44 -20.71
N VAL A 115 -5.47 28.17 -21.68
CA VAL A 115 -4.04 28.34 -21.89
C VAL A 115 -3.70 29.80 -22.12
N MET A 116 -2.41 30.14 -22.02
CA MET A 116 -1.90 31.45 -22.41
C MET A 116 -0.95 31.30 -23.60
N GLU A 117 -1.25 32.02 -24.68
CA GLU A 117 -0.42 32.08 -25.88
C GLU A 117 0.84 32.94 -25.64
N GLU A 118 1.85 32.80 -26.51
CA GLU A 118 3.16 33.44 -26.34
C GLU A 118 3.11 34.98 -26.18
N GLU A 119 2.10 35.62 -26.76
CA GLU A 119 1.94 37.07 -26.73
C GLU A 119 1.36 37.59 -25.41
N ASN A 120 0.78 36.73 -24.56
CA ASN A 120 0.20 37.13 -23.29
C ASN A 120 0.64 36.25 -22.12
N LEU A 121 1.61 36.74 -21.34
CA LEU A 121 2.22 35.97 -20.25
C LEU A 121 1.46 36.06 -18.91
N LYS A 122 0.39 36.85 -18.80
CA LYS A 122 -0.29 37.15 -17.54
C LYS A 122 -1.80 37.37 -17.73
N PRO A 123 -2.67 36.72 -16.92
CA PRO A 123 -4.10 37.03 -16.95
C PRO A 123 -4.38 38.47 -16.51
N ALA A 124 -5.45 39.05 -17.06
CA ALA A 124 -5.91 40.36 -16.63
C ALA A 124 -6.39 40.33 -15.16
N ARG A 125 -6.08 41.41 -14.42
CA ARG A 125 -6.43 41.52 -13.00
C ARG A 125 -7.95 41.63 -12.83
N ARG A 126 -8.51 41.07 -11.76
CA ARG A 126 -9.96 41.18 -11.44
C ARG A 126 -10.51 42.61 -11.51
N GLY A 127 -9.77 43.59 -10.98
CA GLY A 127 -10.18 45.00 -11.04
C GLY A 127 -10.12 45.66 -12.43
N SER A 128 -9.68 44.95 -13.47
CA SER A 128 -9.51 45.47 -14.84
C SER A 128 -10.49 44.87 -15.84
N VAL A 129 -11.11 43.74 -15.51
CA VAL A 129 -12.02 42.99 -16.39
C VAL A 129 -13.21 42.48 -15.58
N SER A 130 -14.43 42.77 -16.05
CA SER A 130 -15.68 42.33 -15.44
C SER A 130 -16.43 41.41 -16.39
N GLY A 131 -16.94 40.26 -15.91
CA GLY A 131 -17.72 39.34 -16.72
C GLY A 131 -16.90 38.39 -17.59
N ALA A 132 -15.59 38.27 -17.33
CA ALA A 132 -14.75 37.23 -17.92
C ALA A 132 -14.34 36.23 -16.83
N ASP A 133 -15.28 35.38 -16.44
CA ASP A 133 -15.14 34.46 -15.32
C ASP A 133 -16.00 33.21 -15.46
N ALA A 134 -15.86 32.27 -14.52
CA ALA A 134 -16.60 31.02 -14.50
C ALA A 134 -18.13 31.22 -14.46
N ASN A 135 -18.64 32.31 -13.89
CA ASN A 135 -20.08 32.56 -13.87
C ASN A 135 -20.60 33.01 -15.23
N ALA A 136 -19.84 33.84 -15.96
CA ALA A 136 -20.15 34.19 -17.34
C ALA A 136 -20.23 32.94 -18.23
N LEU A 137 -19.30 31.98 -18.05
CA LEU A 137 -19.36 30.68 -18.71
C LEU A 137 -20.66 29.93 -18.37
N PHE A 138 -21.05 29.88 -17.10
CA PHE A 138 -22.26 29.16 -16.69
C PHE A 138 -23.52 29.78 -17.29
N GLU A 139 -23.56 31.11 -17.43
CA GLU A 139 -24.64 31.81 -18.12
C GLU A 139 -24.66 31.49 -19.62
N ASP A 140 -23.50 31.54 -20.28
CA ASP A 140 -23.36 31.24 -21.71
C ASP A 140 -23.76 29.78 -22.04
N LEU A 141 -23.44 28.85 -21.13
CA LEU A 141 -23.67 27.41 -21.30
C LEU A 141 -24.88 26.87 -20.52
N ALA A 142 -25.73 27.73 -19.95
CA ALA A 142 -26.82 27.29 -19.06
C ALA A 142 -27.72 26.21 -19.68
N GLY A 143 -27.95 26.25 -20.99
CA GLY A 143 -28.78 25.27 -21.70
C GLY A 143 -28.04 24.03 -22.19
N GLU A 144 -26.73 23.87 -21.94
CA GLU A 144 -25.90 22.81 -22.49
C GLU A 144 -25.43 21.83 -21.39
N PRO A 145 -25.28 20.53 -21.70
CA PRO A 145 -24.72 19.56 -20.78
C PRO A 145 -23.19 19.73 -20.74
N PHE A 146 -22.72 20.49 -19.76
CA PHE A 146 -21.29 20.78 -19.57
C PHE A 146 -20.78 20.32 -18.20
N LEU A 147 -19.46 20.10 -18.14
CA LEU A 147 -18.72 19.95 -16.90
C LEU A 147 -17.56 20.95 -16.89
N TYR A 148 -17.58 21.84 -15.91
CA TYR A 148 -16.48 22.75 -15.57
C TYR A 148 -15.60 22.10 -14.51
N TYR A 149 -14.29 22.23 -14.66
CA TYR A 149 -13.29 21.73 -13.72
C TYR A 149 -12.21 22.79 -13.50
N ALA A 150 -11.94 23.16 -12.26
CA ALA A 150 -10.82 24.02 -11.89
C ALA A 150 -9.97 23.35 -10.83
N LEU A 151 -8.66 23.32 -11.07
CA LEU A 151 -7.65 22.76 -10.17
C LEU A 151 -6.71 23.88 -9.70
N TYR A 152 -6.71 24.14 -8.40
CA TYR A 152 -5.91 25.16 -7.74
C TYR A 152 -4.73 24.52 -7.01
N ARG A 153 -3.51 25.06 -7.19
CA ARG A 153 -2.32 24.65 -6.43
C ARG A 153 -1.57 25.85 -5.87
N ARG A 154 -0.98 25.69 -4.69
CA ARG A 154 -0.06 26.67 -4.09
C ARG A 154 1.37 26.16 -4.23
N SER A 155 2.21 26.84 -5.02
CA SER A 155 3.60 26.43 -5.26
C SER A 155 4.59 27.49 -4.76
N SER A 156 5.68 27.05 -4.14
CA SER A 156 6.75 27.92 -3.61
C SER A 156 7.70 28.44 -4.70
N GLY A 157 7.57 27.97 -5.94
CA GLY A 157 8.44 28.30 -7.07
C GLY A 157 7.88 29.28 -8.09
N LEU A 158 6.78 29.98 -7.79
CA LEU A 158 6.12 30.87 -8.77
C LEU A 158 6.85 32.21 -8.95
N PRO A 159 6.87 32.78 -10.17
CA PRO A 159 7.43 34.11 -10.42
C PRO A 159 6.77 35.19 -9.54
N GLU A 160 7.57 36.14 -9.04
CA GLU A 160 7.19 37.05 -7.94
C GLU A 160 5.81 37.74 -8.10
N SER A 161 5.04 37.69 -7.00
CA SER A 161 3.66 38.13 -6.74
C SER A 161 2.51 37.18 -7.05
N TYR A 162 2.72 36.01 -7.67
CA TYR A 162 1.66 35.00 -7.83
C TYR A 162 1.71 33.97 -6.70
N GLU A 163 0.54 33.67 -6.13
CA GLU A 163 0.42 32.69 -5.03
C GLU A 163 -0.11 31.34 -5.51
N TYR A 164 -0.83 31.31 -6.64
CA TYR A 164 -1.56 30.13 -7.12
C TYR A 164 -1.26 29.81 -8.58
N GLN A 165 -1.30 28.52 -8.91
CA GLN A 165 -1.48 28.00 -10.25
C GLN A 165 -2.89 27.44 -10.39
N VAL A 166 -3.55 27.76 -11.50
CA VAL A 166 -4.93 27.33 -11.76
C VAL A 166 -5.00 26.63 -13.12
N THR A 167 -5.49 25.40 -13.14
CA THR A 167 -5.80 24.68 -14.38
C THR A 167 -7.30 24.59 -14.54
N VAL A 168 -7.85 25.24 -15.57
CA VAL A 168 -9.28 25.23 -15.88
C VAL A 168 -9.51 24.35 -17.10
N ARG A 169 -10.44 23.39 -16.99
CA ARG A 169 -10.90 22.52 -18.09
C ARG A 169 -12.41 22.59 -18.22
N ILE A 170 -12.89 22.57 -19.46
CA ILE A 170 -14.31 22.69 -19.79
C ILE A 170 -14.68 21.61 -20.79
N PHE A 171 -15.75 20.86 -20.51
CA PHE A 171 -16.20 19.74 -21.32
C PHE A 171 -17.66 19.91 -21.73
N LEU A 172 -17.97 19.69 -23.01
CA LEU A 172 -19.33 19.67 -23.55
C LEU A 172 -19.69 18.25 -23.97
N PHE A 173 -20.88 17.79 -23.58
CA PHE A 173 -21.37 16.43 -23.86
C PHE A 173 -22.41 16.36 -24.97
N ASN A 174 -22.93 17.50 -25.42
CA ASN A 174 -23.88 17.54 -26.53
C ASN A 174 -23.19 17.08 -27.84
N PRO A 175 -23.65 15.98 -28.47
CA PRO A 175 -23.03 15.45 -29.68
C PRO A 175 -22.98 16.43 -30.86
N ALA A 176 -23.77 17.51 -30.84
CA ALA A 176 -23.78 18.54 -31.88
C ALA A 176 -22.43 19.28 -32.05
N TYR A 177 -21.57 19.25 -31.02
CA TYR A 177 -20.23 19.83 -31.02
C TYR A 177 -19.13 18.84 -31.44
N LYS A 178 -19.45 17.55 -31.59
CA LYS A 178 -18.46 16.50 -31.87
C LYS A 178 -17.94 16.61 -33.30
N ILE A 179 -16.62 16.53 -33.45
CA ILE A 179 -15.94 16.42 -34.74
C ILE A 179 -15.54 14.96 -34.95
N SER A 180 -16.24 14.26 -35.85
CA SER A 180 -16.07 12.83 -36.08
C SER A 180 -15.31 12.52 -37.38
N THR A 181 -15.36 13.43 -38.34
CA THR A 181 -14.76 13.25 -39.66
C THR A 181 -13.80 14.39 -40.02
N GLU A 182 -12.86 14.09 -40.92
CA GLU A 182 -11.90 15.08 -41.40
C GLU A 182 -12.58 16.24 -42.12
N SER A 183 -13.70 15.98 -42.82
CA SER A 183 -14.50 17.03 -43.47
C SER A 183 -15.17 17.96 -42.45
N GLU A 184 -15.71 17.42 -41.36
CA GLU A 184 -16.24 18.25 -40.25
C GLU A 184 -15.13 19.09 -39.61
N TYR A 185 -13.91 18.56 -39.51
CA TYR A 185 -12.78 19.32 -39.01
C TYR A 185 -12.30 20.39 -40.00
N ALA A 186 -12.28 20.09 -41.29
CA ALA A 186 -11.96 21.08 -42.33
C ALA A 186 -12.96 22.25 -42.30
N ASP A 187 -14.24 21.98 -42.06
CA ASP A 187 -15.24 23.04 -41.92
C ASP A 187 -15.03 23.84 -40.62
N CYS A 188 -14.65 23.17 -39.53
CA CYS A 188 -14.25 23.83 -38.28
C CYS A 188 -13.06 24.79 -38.51
N LEU A 189 -12.01 24.37 -39.20
CA LEU A 189 -10.84 25.22 -39.50
C LEU A 189 -11.20 26.41 -40.41
N ARG A 190 -12.22 26.28 -41.27
CA ARG A 190 -12.66 27.37 -42.17
C ARG A 190 -13.58 28.37 -41.50
N TYR A 191 -14.45 27.91 -40.61
CA TYR A 191 -15.57 28.69 -40.09
C TYR A 191 -15.51 28.94 -38.58
N GLY A 192 -14.50 28.38 -37.91
CA GLY A 192 -14.38 28.35 -36.46
C GLY A 192 -15.20 27.23 -35.83
N ARG A 193 -14.95 26.99 -34.54
CA ARG A 193 -15.75 26.06 -33.73
C ARG A 193 -17.15 26.62 -33.53
N LYS A 194 -18.15 25.74 -33.48
CA LYS A 194 -19.55 26.13 -33.17
C LYS A 194 -19.70 26.73 -31.77
N CYS A 195 -18.81 26.35 -30.86
CA CYS A 195 -18.70 26.85 -29.50
C CYS A 195 -17.25 26.63 -29.05
N ASP A 196 -16.61 27.67 -28.55
CA ASP A 196 -15.38 27.57 -27.78
C ASP A 196 -15.66 28.04 -26.35
N PRO A 197 -15.69 27.14 -25.36
CA PRO A 197 -15.95 27.52 -23.98
C PRO A 197 -14.93 28.48 -23.36
N ALA A 198 -13.77 28.69 -23.98
CA ALA A 198 -12.81 29.69 -23.52
C ALA A 198 -13.23 31.12 -23.84
N ASP A 199 -14.19 31.34 -24.73
CA ASP A 199 -14.64 32.67 -25.17
C ASP A 199 -15.12 33.52 -23.97
N SER A 200 -15.79 32.91 -22.99
CA SER A 200 -16.24 33.56 -21.75
C SER A 200 -15.08 34.04 -20.87
N PHE A 201 -13.82 33.66 -21.17
CA PHE A 201 -12.61 34.11 -20.48
C PHE A 201 -11.72 34.99 -21.37
N ALA A 202 -12.08 35.24 -22.63
CA ALA A 202 -11.18 35.86 -23.61
C ALA A 202 -10.63 37.23 -23.16
N ASP A 203 -11.42 38.03 -22.44
CA ASP A 203 -10.98 39.34 -21.93
C ASP A 203 -9.90 39.22 -20.83
N LEU A 204 -9.69 38.04 -20.23
CA LEU A 204 -8.52 37.78 -19.38
C LEU A 204 -7.23 37.62 -20.18
N GLY A 205 -7.34 37.55 -21.51
CA GLY A 205 -6.28 37.24 -22.46
C GLY A 205 -5.83 35.78 -22.38
N VAL A 206 -6.75 34.88 -22.01
CA VAL A 206 -6.55 33.43 -22.11
C VAL A 206 -7.19 32.92 -23.40
N SER A 207 -6.66 31.81 -23.90
CA SER A 207 -7.15 31.12 -25.09
C SER A 207 -7.51 29.69 -24.75
N SER A 208 -8.10 28.99 -25.71
CA SER A 208 -8.44 27.58 -25.57
C SER A 208 -7.32 26.72 -26.13
N SER A 209 -7.04 25.58 -25.49
CA SER A 209 -6.12 24.58 -26.05
C SER A 209 -6.54 24.10 -27.45
N LEU A 210 -7.83 24.20 -27.77
CA LEU A 210 -8.36 23.81 -29.07
C LEU A 210 -8.01 24.84 -30.15
N ALA A 211 -8.06 26.14 -29.84
CA ALA A 211 -7.64 27.20 -30.75
C ALA A 211 -6.15 27.06 -31.11
N VAL A 212 -5.30 26.82 -30.11
CA VAL A 212 -3.86 26.57 -30.31
C VAL A 212 -3.59 25.33 -31.18
N ILE A 213 -4.40 24.28 -31.01
CA ILE A 213 -4.29 23.07 -31.84
C ILE A 213 -4.78 23.35 -33.26
N ASP A 214 -5.89 24.06 -33.42
CA ASP A 214 -6.50 24.39 -34.72
C ASP A 214 -5.57 25.26 -35.57
N ASP A 215 -4.86 26.22 -34.99
CA ASP A 215 -3.83 27.03 -35.66
C ASP A 215 -2.67 26.20 -36.21
N GLY A 216 -2.49 24.99 -35.68
CA GLY A 216 -1.49 24.03 -36.14
C GLY A 216 -1.91 23.23 -37.38
N TYR A 217 -3.15 23.36 -37.86
CA TYR A 217 -3.65 22.67 -39.05
C TYR A 217 -4.03 23.63 -40.16
N ASN A 218 -3.96 23.15 -41.41
CA ASN A 218 -4.46 23.84 -42.58
C ASN A 218 -5.41 22.96 -43.36
N VAL A 219 -6.26 23.61 -44.15
CA VAL A 219 -7.06 22.93 -45.16
C VAL A 219 -6.40 23.08 -46.52
N SER A 220 -6.03 21.96 -47.13
CA SER A 220 -5.41 21.89 -48.45
C SER A 220 -6.28 22.58 -49.50
N LEU A 221 -5.69 23.52 -50.25
CA LEU A 221 -6.36 24.22 -51.34
C LEU A 221 -6.64 23.32 -52.57
N TYR A 222 -6.05 22.12 -52.63
CA TYR A 222 -6.13 21.23 -53.80
C TYR A 222 -7.30 20.23 -53.70
N ASP A 223 -7.43 19.58 -52.56
CA ASP A 223 -8.38 18.48 -52.31
C ASP A 223 -9.22 18.69 -51.05
N GLY A 224 -8.98 19.75 -50.28
CA GLY A 224 -9.73 20.07 -49.08
C GLY A 224 -9.41 19.18 -47.88
N SER A 225 -8.34 18.38 -47.94
CA SER A 225 -7.88 17.57 -46.80
C SER A 225 -7.31 18.44 -45.68
N VAL A 226 -7.33 17.92 -44.46
CA VAL A 226 -6.71 18.58 -43.30
C VAL A 226 -5.27 18.10 -43.19
N VAL A 227 -4.33 19.04 -43.20
CA VAL A 227 -2.90 18.75 -43.10
C VAL A 227 -2.28 19.56 -41.97
N PRO A 228 -1.41 18.96 -41.14
CA PRO A 228 -0.66 19.73 -40.15
C PRO A 228 0.25 20.75 -40.85
N SER A 229 0.39 21.92 -40.24
CA SER A 229 1.33 22.95 -40.67
C SER A 229 2.76 22.37 -40.69
N ARG A 230 3.57 22.69 -41.72
CA ARG A 230 4.93 22.13 -41.89
C ARG A 230 5.87 22.37 -40.71
N GLU A 231 5.57 23.37 -39.91
CA GLU A 231 6.36 23.81 -38.75
C GLU A 231 5.83 23.18 -37.45
N THR A 232 4.91 22.22 -37.55
CA THR A 232 4.24 21.60 -36.39
C THR A 232 4.53 20.11 -36.30
N GLU A 233 4.72 19.61 -35.08
CA GLU A 233 4.81 18.17 -34.77
C GLU A 233 3.42 17.53 -34.60
N LEU A 234 2.37 18.19 -35.11
CA LEU A 234 1.02 17.68 -35.02
C LEU A 234 0.81 16.52 -36.01
N PRO A 235 0.14 15.44 -35.58
CA PRO A 235 -0.12 14.30 -36.44
C PRO A 235 -1.27 14.58 -37.43
N ASP A 236 -1.43 13.77 -38.46
CA ASP A 236 -2.59 13.84 -39.35
C ASP A 236 -3.91 13.58 -38.59
N PHE A 237 -5.05 14.06 -39.13
CA PHE A 237 -6.37 14.01 -38.51
C PHE A 237 -6.70 12.66 -37.84
N SER A 238 -6.49 11.55 -38.55
CA SER A 238 -6.82 10.20 -38.06
C SER A 238 -6.08 9.81 -36.77
N SER A 239 -4.84 10.25 -36.62
CA SER A 239 -3.99 10.04 -35.43
C SER A 239 -4.06 11.19 -34.42
N GLY A 240 -4.63 12.34 -34.81
CA GLY A 240 -4.76 13.56 -34.03
C GLY A 240 -6.11 13.77 -33.36
N GLN A 241 -7.11 12.91 -33.66
CA GLN A 241 -8.51 13.14 -33.28
C GLN A 241 -8.71 13.41 -31.78
N ASP A 242 -8.03 12.68 -30.90
CA ASP A 242 -8.15 12.86 -29.44
C ASP A 242 -7.69 14.25 -28.97
N ARG A 243 -6.80 14.92 -29.72
CA ARG A 243 -6.35 16.30 -29.45
C ARG A 243 -7.34 17.31 -30.01
N ILE A 244 -7.82 17.07 -31.24
CA ILE A 244 -8.79 17.92 -31.94
C ILE A 244 -10.13 18.02 -31.19
N THR A 245 -10.54 16.94 -30.52
CA THR A 245 -11.75 16.91 -29.71
C THR A 245 -11.49 17.17 -28.22
N GLY A 246 -10.21 17.28 -27.82
CA GLY A 246 -9.79 17.43 -26.42
C GLY A 246 -10.19 16.28 -25.49
N LYS A 247 -10.35 15.07 -26.03
CA LYS A 247 -10.63 13.86 -25.24
C LYS A 247 -9.50 13.56 -24.25
N ARG A 248 -8.27 13.93 -24.59
CA ARG A 248 -7.11 13.80 -23.70
C ARG A 248 -7.28 14.63 -22.42
N GLU A 249 -7.80 15.85 -22.51
CA GLU A 249 -8.05 16.71 -21.33
C GLU A 249 -9.05 16.08 -20.36
N PHE A 250 -10.06 15.37 -20.89
CA PHE A 250 -11.03 14.66 -20.05
C PHE A 250 -10.40 13.47 -19.32
N THR A 251 -9.52 12.74 -20.00
CA THR A 251 -8.77 11.62 -19.40
C THR A 251 -7.81 12.13 -18.31
N GLN A 252 -7.18 13.28 -18.53
CA GLN A 252 -6.30 13.92 -17.56
C GLN A 252 -7.07 14.44 -16.35
N MET A 253 -8.24 15.07 -16.56
CA MET A 253 -9.13 15.50 -15.47
C MET A 253 -9.54 14.32 -14.58
N ARG A 254 -9.95 13.19 -15.17
CA ARG A 254 -10.33 11.97 -14.41
C ARG A 254 -9.21 11.42 -13.52
N ARG A 255 -7.96 11.80 -13.78
CA ARG A 255 -6.76 11.43 -13.02
C ARG A 255 -6.25 12.58 -12.14
N ALA A 256 -7.01 13.66 -12.00
CA ALA A 256 -6.58 14.91 -11.36
C ALA A 256 -5.23 15.45 -11.87
N GLN A 257 -4.85 15.14 -13.12
CA GLN A 257 -3.53 15.50 -13.64
C GLN A 257 -3.44 17.01 -13.86
N TYR A 258 -2.37 17.60 -13.35
CA TYR A 258 -2.08 19.03 -13.48
C TYR A 258 -1.45 19.41 -14.84
N GLY A 259 -0.44 18.65 -15.28
CA GLY A 259 0.38 18.98 -16.46
C GLY A 259 -0.37 18.90 -17.79
N ALA A 260 0.14 19.61 -18.81
CA ALA A 260 -0.30 19.47 -20.19
C ALA A 260 0.51 18.41 -20.95
N SER A 261 0.11 18.09 -22.18
CA SER A 261 0.99 17.33 -23.06
C SER A 261 2.14 18.21 -23.56
N ASP A 262 3.31 17.62 -23.83
CA ASP A 262 4.48 18.30 -24.40
C ASP A 262 4.14 19.21 -25.58
N ILE A 263 3.25 18.76 -26.47
CA ILE A 263 2.79 19.54 -27.63
C ILE A 263 2.14 20.89 -27.25
N LEU A 264 1.43 20.95 -26.12
CA LEU A 264 0.82 22.18 -25.62
C LEU A 264 1.85 23.02 -24.87
N GLU A 265 2.76 22.40 -24.11
CA GLU A 265 3.88 23.08 -23.46
C GLU A 265 4.81 23.77 -24.47
N ASP A 266 5.03 23.16 -25.63
CA ASP A 266 5.86 23.72 -26.71
C ASP A 266 5.17 24.85 -27.49
N ARG A 267 3.86 25.05 -27.31
CA ARG A 267 3.03 25.99 -28.11
C ARG A 267 2.41 27.11 -27.29
N CYS A 268 2.39 26.98 -25.98
CA CYS A 268 1.79 27.94 -25.07
C CYS A 268 2.91 28.54 -24.22
N ALA A 269 2.81 29.82 -23.88
CA ALA A 269 3.67 30.38 -22.84
C ALA A 269 3.41 29.73 -21.49
N TYR A 270 2.13 29.46 -21.20
CA TYR A 270 1.73 28.75 -20.00
C TYR A 270 0.49 27.90 -20.28
N THR A 271 0.55 26.64 -19.88
CA THR A 271 -0.60 25.73 -19.95
C THR A 271 -1.46 25.79 -18.69
N SER A 272 -0.95 26.41 -17.62
CA SER A 272 -1.64 26.72 -16.36
C SER A 272 -1.68 28.23 -16.13
N LEU A 273 -2.77 28.74 -15.56
CA LEU A 273 -2.95 30.17 -15.29
C LEU A 273 -2.29 30.55 -13.97
N LEU A 274 -1.47 31.60 -13.97
CA LEU A 274 -0.88 32.16 -12.75
C LEU A 274 -1.85 33.14 -12.10
N ALA A 275 -2.18 32.95 -10.83
CA ALA A 275 -3.18 33.74 -10.12
C ALA A 275 -2.67 34.27 -8.77
N ARG A 276 -3.12 35.48 -8.44
CA ARG A 276 -3.07 36.01 -7.06
C ARG A 276 -4.33 35.60 -6.31
N LYS A 277 -4.35 35.70 -4.98
CA LYS A 277 -5.54 35.44 -4.15
C LYS A 277 -6.80 36.12 -4.71
N ILE A 278 -6.70 37.40 -5.09
CA ILE A 278 -7.83 38.17 -5.67
C ILE A 278 -8.21 37.73 -7.09
N ASP A 279 -7.28 37.14 -7.85
CA ASP A 279 -7.59 36.68 -9.21
C ASP A 279 -8.28 35.31 -9.22
N LEU A 280 -8.33 34.59 -8.08
CA LEU A 280 -9.09 33.35 -7.94
C LEU A 280 -10.59 33.55 -8.23
N GLU A 281 -11.13 34.74 -7.99
CA GLU A 281 -12.52 35.10 -8.30
C GLU A 281 -12.91 34.92 -9.76
N HIS A 282 -11.94 34.96 -10.68
CA HIS A 282 -12.21 34.69 -12.10
C HIS A 282 -12.54 33.22 -12.37
N TYR A 283 -12.01 32.32 -11.53
CA TYR A 283 -12.05 30.87 -11.78
C TYR A 283 -12.94 30.14 -10.80
N VAL A 284 -13.25 30.71 -9.64
CA VAL A 284 -14.20 30.09 -8.70
C VAL A 284 -15.62 30.39 -9.14
N GLY A 285 -16.29 29.39 -9.71
CA GLY A 285 -17.66 29.52 -10.18
C GLY A 285 -18.66 29.20 -9.08
N LEU A 286 -19.41 30.18 -8.57
CA LEU A 286 -20.48 29.98 -7.58
C LEU A 286 -21.76 30.75 -7.94
N GLY A 287 -22.00 30.92 -9.24
CA GLY A 287 -23.19 31.54 -9.78
C GLY A 287 -24.45 30.71 -9.59
N THR A 288 -25.57 31.20 -10.09
CA THR A 288 -26.80 30.42 -10.17
C THR A 288 -27.39 30.66 -11.53
N VAL A 289 -27.50 29.61 -12.34
CA VAL A 289 -28.24 29.65 -13.59
C VAL A 289 -29.39 28.67 -13.50
N ASN A 290 -30.53 29.03 -14.09
CA ASN A 290 -31.70 28.16 -14.15
C ASN A 290 -31.95 27.82 -15.62
N PRO A 291 -31.52 26.62 -16.07
CA PRO A 291 -31.71 26.20 -17.46
C PRO A 291 -33.19 26.08 -17.87
N GLY A 292 -34.09 25.91 -16.90
CA GLY A 292 -35.54 25.73 -17.10
C GLY A 292 -35.94 24.36 -17.69
N VAL A 293 -34.99 23.63 -18.25
CA VAL A 293 -35.11 22.26 -18.77
C VAL A 293 -33.82 21.50 -18.46
N ASP A 294 -33.91 20.19 -18.25
CA ASP A 294 -32.73 19.35 -18.04
C ASP A 294 -31.79 19.38 -19.26
N PRO A 295 -30.59 20.00 -19.16
CA PRO A 295 -29.67 20.11 -20.28
C PRO A 295 -29.09 18.75 -20.70
N TRP A 296 -29.07 17.75 -19.82
CA TRP A 296 -28.52 16.41 -20.08
C TRP A 296 -29.36 15.57 -21.01
N GLN A 297 -30.62 15.96 -21.28
CA GLN A 297 -31.42 15.39 -22.36
C GLN A 297 -30.75 15.52 -23.75
N LYS A 298 -29.85 16.50 -23.92
CA LYS A 298 -29.07 16.69 -25.15
C LYS A 298 -27.86 15.75 -25.24
N ALA A 299 -27.53 15.02 -24.19
CA ALA A 299 -26.37 14.12 -24.12
C ALA A 299 -26.80 12.71 -23.65
N PRO A 300 -27.40 11.88 -24.51
CA PRO A 300 -27.95 10.58 -24.12
C PRO A 300 -26.93 9.57 -23.57
N GLN A 301 -25.63 9.82 -23.75
CA GLN A 301 -24.53 9.02 -23.25
C GLN A 301 -23.94 9.48 -21.91
N ALA A 302 -24.49 10.56 -21.34
CA ALA A 302 -23.98 11.21 -20.13
C ALA A 302 -25.16 11.66 -19.24
N THR A 303 -24.92 11.73 -17.94
CA THR A 303 -25.93 12.11 -16.95
C THR A 303 -25.35 13.16 -16.03
N GLY A 304 -26.07 14.27 -15.87
CA GLY A 304 -25.81 15.24 -14.81
C GLY A 304 -26.41 14.73 -13.51
N LEU A 305 -25.59 14.65 -12.47
CA LEU A 305 -26.04 14.14 -11.19
C LEU A 305 -26.70 15.24 -10.38
N ASP A 306 -27.84 14.92 -9.78
CA ASP A 306 -28.48 15.76 -8.78
C ASP A 306 -27.87 15.49 -7.40
N ILE A 307 -28.04 16.41 -6.46
CA ILE A 307 -27.47 16.37 -5.11
C ILE A 307 -27.81 15.09 -4.35
N ASP A 308 -29.01 14.54 -4.56
CA ASP A 308 -29.47 13.29 -3.96
C ASP A 308 -28.77 12.04 -4.53
N ALA A 309 -28.19 12.13 -5.73
CA ALA A 309 -27.46 11.03 -6.36
C ALA A 309 -25.98 11.00 -5.96
N VAL A 310 -25.45 12.08 -5.38
CA VAL A 310 -24.01 12.22 -5.06
C VAL A 310 -23.71 12.36 -3.59
N GLY A 311 -24.62 12.89 -2.76
CA GLY A 311 -24.31 13.23 -1.37
C GLY A 311 -25.39 12.87 -0.36
N VAL A 312 -24.95 12.51 0.84
CA VAL A 312 -25.78 12.32 2.02
C VAL A 312 -25.73 13.57 2.91
N ASP A 313 -26.76 13.72 3.74
CA ASP A 313 -26.89 14.82 4.69
C ASP A 313 -25.77 14.78 5.74
N PRO A 314 -24.99 15.87 5.93
CA PRO A 314 -23.90 15.90 6.91
C PRO A 314 -24.37 15.59 8.34
N GLU A 315 -25.59 15.99 8.73
CA GLU A 315 -26.15 15.73 10.07
C GLU A 315 -26.41 14.24 10.34
N LYS A 316 -26.40 13.39 9.31
CA LYS A 316 -26.47 11.92 9.46
C LYS A 316 -25.09 11.26 9.59
N LEU A 317 -24.02 12.01 9.32
CA LEU A 317 -22.62 11.56 9.39
C LEU A 317 -21.84 12.19 10.56
N LEU A 318 -22.38 13.24 11.18
CA LEU A 318 -21.76 13.99 12.27
C LEU A 318 -22.65 13.89 13.52
N PRO A 319 -22.13 13.50 14.70
CA PRO A 319 -22.86 13.64 15.95
C PRO A 319 -22.96 15.11 16.37
N ASP A 320 -24.02 15.46 17.12
CA ASP A 320 -24.19 16.78 17.74
C ASP A 320 -22.96 17.20 18.56
N GLU A 321 -22.58 18.49 18.47
CA GLU A 321 -21.50 19.10 19.24
C GLU A 321 -21.68 18.87 20.76
N VAL A 322 -20.87 17.96 21.31
CA VAL A 322 -20.70 17.86 22.76
C VAL A 322 -19.80 19.01 23.20
N THR A 323 -20.41 20.08 23.70
CA THR A 323 -19.71 21.11 24.45
C THR A 323 -19.19 20.49 25.75
N ILE A 324 -17.87 20.32 25.86
CA ILE A 324 -17.22 19.85 27.08
C ILE A 324 -17.34 20.95 28.15
N GLY A 325 -18.42 20.86 28.93
CA GLY A 325 -18.49 21.48 30.24
C GLY A 325 -17.64 20.67 31.21
N VAL A 326 -16.50 21.22 31.63
CA VAL A 326 -15.70 20.68 32.72
C VAL A 326 -16.54 20.66 34.00
N THR A 327 -17.02 19.50 34.44
CA THR A 327 -17.12 19.17 35.87
C THR A 327 -17.33 17.67 36.10
N GLU A 328 -16.38 17.12 36.85
CA GLU A 328 -16.33 15.83 37.57
C GLU A 328 -15.99 14.55 36.78
N PRO A 329 -14.91 13.83 37.19
CA PRO A 329 -14.47 12.59 36.55
C PRO A 329 -15.42 11.45 36.92
N ILE A 330 -15.88 10.71 35.92
CA ILE A 330 -16.67 9.49 36.10
C ILE A 330 -15.77 8.28 35.80
N GLU A 331 -15.89 7.30 36.69
CA GLU A 331 -14.96 6.22 37.01
C GLU A 331 -14.50 5.33 35.85
N ASP A 332 -13.20 5.04 35.86
CA ASP A 332 -12.56 3.94 35.14
C ASP A 332 -13.31 2.63 35.44
N GLY A 333 -13.94 2.05 34.41
CA GLY A 333 -14.29 0.63 34.44
C GLY A 333 -13.00 -0.18 34.45
N GLU A 334 -12.79 -0.98 35.51
CA GLU A 334 -11.57 -1.73 35.81
C GLU A 334 -10.85 -2.25 34.55
N PHE A 335 -9.73 -1.60 34.26
CA PHE A 335 -8.60 -2.18 33.56
C PHE A 335 -8.13 -3.38 34.38
N ASP A 336 -8.38 -4.60 33.89
CA ASP A 336 -7.78 -5.82 34.45
C ASP A 336 -6.29 -5.83 34.05
N PRO A 337 -5.36 -5.54 34.97
CA PRO A 337 -3.94 -5.44 34.65
C PRO A 337 -3.28 -6.81 34.43
N ASP A 338 -4.01 -7.91 34.65
CA ASP A 338 -3.47 -9.27 34.65
C ASP A 338 -3.64 -10.03 33.33
N ARG A 339 -4.07 -9.37 32.24
CA ARG A 339 -4.10 -9.96 30.90
C ARG A 339 -3.09 -9.31 29.97
N THR A 340 -1.81 -9.46 30.30
CA THR A 340 -0.71 -9.24 29.36
C THR A 340 -0.46 -10.52 28.57
N THR A 341 -0.89 -10.56 27.31
CA THR A 341 -0.41 -11.53 26.34
C THR A 341 0.65 -10.87 25.46
N ALA A 342 1.73 -11.59 25.16
CA ALA A 342 2.99 -11.03 24.65
C ALA A 342 2.96 -10.46 23.21
N ASN A 343 1.79 -10.26 22.61
CA ASN A 343 1.58 -9.72 21.27
C ASN A 343 0.79 -8.39 21.26
N ASP A 344 0.65 -7.74 22.43
CA ASP A 344 0.05 -6.42 22.53
C ASP A 344 0.90 -5.42 21.71
N GLY A 345 0.51 -5.19 20.46
CA GLY A 345 0.99 -4.08 19.67
C GLY A 345 0.65 -2.80 20.43
N THR A 346 1.65 -1.98 20.73
CA THR A 346 1.43 -0.63 21.25
C THR A 346 0.42 0.11 20.38
N ASP A 347 -0.33 1.09 20.92
CA ASP A 347 -1.24 1.94 20.13
C ASP A 347 -0.63 2.40 18.79
N GLU A 348 0.68 2.65 18.79
CA GLU A 348 1.47 2.99 17.62
C GLU A 348 1.49 1.90 16.52
N HIS A 349 1.63 0.62 16.88
CA HIS A 349 1.61 -0.51 15.93
C HIS A 349 0.24 -0.66 15.30
N TRP A 350 -0.83 -0.52 16.10
CA TRP A 350 -2.20 -0.55 15.58
C TRP A 350 -2.48 0.59 14.60
N GLU A 351 -1.97 1.79 14.87
CA GLU A 351 -2.04 2.90 13.91
C GLU A 351 -1.27 2.63 12.62
N ARG A 352 -0.14 1.88 12.66
CA ARG A 352 0.56 1.46 11.43
C ARG A 352 -0.24 0.42 10.65
N ILE A 353 -0.86 -0.54 11.33
CA ILE A 353 -1.72 -1.55 10.70
C ILE A 353 -2.85 -0.87 9.93
N LYS A 354 -3.55 0.09 10.55
CA LYS A 354 -4.61 0.85 9.86
C LYS A 354 -4.10 1.57 8.62
N ARG A 355 -2.93 2.21 8.69
CA ARG A 355 -2.34 2.91 7.53
C ARG A 355 -1.99 1.97 6.39
N VAL A 356 -1.43 0.80 6.70
CA VAL A 356 -1.10 -0.22 5.70
C VAL A 356 -2.37 -0.82 5.09
N ALA A 357 -3.40 -1.08 5.89
CA ALA A 357 -4.69 -1.57 5.41
C ALA A 357 -5.32 -0.59 4.41
N VAL A 358 -5.33 0.70 4.75
CA VAL A 358 -5.78 1.77 3.85
C VAL A 358 -4.97 1.79 2.55
N ALA A 359 -3.65 1.60 2.62
CA ALA A 359 -2.83 1.59 1.42
C ALA A 359 -3.07 0.37 0.52
N PHE A 360 -3.41 -0.80 1.06
CA PHE A 360 -3.87 -1.94 0.25
C PHE A 360 -5.25 -1.72 -0.35
N ASP A 361 -6.20 -1.16 0.41
CA ASP A 361 -7.54 -0.84 -0.08
C ASP A 361 -7.47 0.14 -1.27
N ASN A 362 -6.62 1.16 -1.16
CA ASN A 362 -6.33 2.11 -2.25
C ASN A 362 -5.73 1.46 -3.50
N ASN A 363 -5.05 0.32 -3.36
CA ASN A 363 -4.50 -0.45 -4.47
C ASN A 363 -5.52 -1.43 -5.10
N GLY A 364 -6.79 -1.36 -4.70
CA GLY A 364 -7.88 -2.16 -5.26
C GLY A 364 -8.01 -3.55 -4.65
N TYR A 365 -7.50 -3.75 -3.43
CA TYR A 365 -7.73 -4.98 -2.68
C TYR A 365 -8.96 -4.83 -1.78
N ASP A 366 -9.74 -5.89 -1.62
CA ASP A 366 -10.76 -5.99 -0.57
C ASP A 366 -10.04 -6.33 0.74
N VAL A 367 -10.07 -5.41 1.72
CA VAL A 367 -9.22 -5.46 2.92
C VAL A 367 -10.03 -5.70 4.19
N GLU A 368 -9.53 -6.58 5.06
CA GLU A 368 -10.04 -6.82 6.41
C GLU A 368 -8.91 -6.65 7.43
N ILE A 369 -9.06 -5.68 8.34
CA ILE A 369 -8.19 -5.56 9.51
C ILE A 369 -8.67 -6.57 10.56
N VAL A 370 -7.78 -7.43 11.03
CA VAL A 370 -8.17 -8.45 12.00
C VAL A 370 -8.23 -7.82 13.39
N THR A 371 -9.45 -7.59 13.89
CA THR A 371 -9.67 -7.18 15.29
C THR A 371 -9.37 -8.36 16.21
N GLN A 372 -8.42 -8.16 17.13
CA GLN A 372 -7.90 -9.24 17.97
C GLN A 372 -8.94 -9.70 19.00
N ASP A 373 -9.38 -10.95 18.88
CA ASP A 373 -9.67 -11.78 20.04
C ASP A 373 -8.38 -12.55 20.41
N THR A 374 -8.37 -13.29 21.51
CA THR A 374 -7.20 -13.95 22.13
C THR A 374 -6.40 -14.94 21.25
N GLY A 375 -6.66 -15.02 19.93
CA GLY A 375 -5.94 -15.84 18.97
C GLY A 375 -4.94 -15.06 18.11
N SER A 376 -3.76 -15.65 17.86
CA SER A 376 -2.70 -15.07 17.05
C SER A 376 -3.05 -15.15 15.55
N ARG A 377 -3.45 -14.03 14.94
CA ARG A 377 -3.91 -13.90 13.53
C ARG A 377 -2.99 -12.92 12.76
N PRO A 378 -2.99 -12.93 11.40
CA PRO A 378 -2.30 -11.88 10.64
C PRO A 378 -2.92 -10.52 10.93
N ASP A 379 -2.13 -9.46 10.74
CA ASP A 379 -2.59 -8.10 10.99
C ASP A 379 -3.77 -7.72 10.07
N ILE A 380 -3.66 -8.12 8.79
CA ILE A 380 -4.62 -7.79 7.75
C ILE A 380 -4.83 -8.99 6.81
N TRP A 381 -6.05 -9.19 6.34
CA TRP A 381 -6.33 -10.01 5.16
C TRP A 381 -6.65 -9.11 3.97
N ILE A 382 -6.13 -9.46 2.80
CA ILE A 382 -6.49 -8.79 1.55
C ILE A 382 -6.93 -9.79 0.50
N ARG A 383 -7.90 -9.41 -0.32
CA ARG A 383 -8.40 -10.20 -1.44
C ARG A 383 -8.34 -9.41 -2.74
N ARG A 384 -7.73 -9.98 -3.76
CA ARG A 384 -7.68 -9.41 -5.11
C ARG A 384 -8.99 -9.64 -5.85
N ASP A 385 -9.21 -8.87 -6.91
CA ASP A 385 -10.39 -8.99 -7.80
C ASP A 385 -10.56 -10.39 -8.43
N ASP A 386 -9.48 -11.15 -8.58
CA ASP A 386 -9.51 -12.53 -9.08
C ASP A 386 -9.92 -13.57 -8.00
N GLY A 387 -10.15 -13.11 -6.76
CA GLY A 387 -10.52 -13.92 -5.62
C GLY A 387 -9.32 -14.47 -4.84
N GLU A 388 -8.09 -14.18 -5.24
CA GLU A 388 -6.90 -14.64 -4.52
C GLU A 388 -6.74 -13.87 -3.20
N ILE A 389 -6.43 -14.59 -2.12
CA ILE A 389 -6.36 -14.04 -0.76
C ILE A 389 -4.93 -14.12 -0.26
N PHE A 390 -4.47 -13.04 0.35
CA PHE A 390 -3.16 -12.94 0.97
C PHE A 390 -3.32 -12.49 2.42
N ALA A 391 -2.50 -13.08 3.28
CA ALA A 391 -2.30 -12.52 4.61
C ALA A 391 -1.25 -11.41 4.52
N VAL A 392 -1.43 -10.34 5.28
CA VAL A 392 -0.53 -9.20 5.33
C VAL A 392 -0.02 -9.07 6.76
N GLU A 393 1.31 -8.96 6.90
CA GLU A 393 1.99 -8.76 8.19
C GLU A 393 2.71 -7.41 8.17
N VAL A 394 2.37 -6.56 9.14
CA VAL A 394 2.86 -5.19 9.27
C VAL A 394 3.96 -5.18 10.32
N GLU A 395 5.19 -5.16 9.82
CA GLU A 395 6.39 -5.31 10.63
C GLU A 395 6.87 -3.95 11.15
N TYR A 396 6.65 -3.75 12.44
CA TYR A 396 7.07 -2.57 13.22
C TYR A 396 7.94 -3.02 14.41
N ARG A 397 9.15 -2.45 14.56
CA ARG A 397 10.18 -2.79 15.59
C ARG A 397 10.82 -4.18 15.44
N THR A 398 10.56 -4.86 14.33
CA THR A 398 10.89 -6.28 14.09
C THR A 398 12.39 -6.60 14.03
N ARG A 399 13.24 -5.61 13.75
CA ARG A 399 14.71 -5.79 13.75
C ARG A 399 15.25 -6.33 15.07
N SER A 400 14.54 -6.06 16.17
CA SER A 400 14.88 -6.56 17.51
C SER A 400 14.30 -7.94 17.85
N LYS A 401 13.33 -8.45 17.06
CA LYS A 401 12.60 -9.71 17.32
C LYS A 401 12.29 -10.52 16.04
N PRO A 402 13.29 -11.02 15.29
CA PRO A 402 13.04 -11.77 14.05
C PRO A 402 12.24 -13.07 14.24
N GLY A 403 12.28 -13.67 15.43
CA GLY A 403 11.51 -14.89 15.74
C GLY A 403 10.00 -14.70 15.58
N SER A 404 9.46 -13.55 16.01
CA SER A 404 8.04 -13.23 15.89
C SER A 404 7.60 -13.12 14.43
N PHE A 405 8.41 -12.47 13.59
CA PHE A 405 8.16 -12.37 12.14
C PHE A 405 8.05 -13.77 11.50
N TYR A 406 8.98 -14.67 11.83
CA TYR A 406 8.95 -16.03 11.30
C TYR A 406 7.74 -16.83 11.77
N THR A 407 7.35 -16.70 13.03
CA THR A 407 6.15 -17.35 13.57
C THR A 407 4.90 -16.98 12.75
N ASN A 408 4.76 -15.71 12.40
CA ASN A 408 3.64 -15.21 11.59
C ASN A 408 3.65 -15.78 10.17
N LEU A 409 4.82 -15.81 9.50
CA LEU A 409 4.97 -16.42 8.16
C LEU A 409 4.64 -17.91 8.18
N ILE A 410 5.14 -18.64 9.17
CA ILE A 410 4.94 -20.09 9.31
C ILE A 410 3.46 -20.40 9.48
N ARG A 411 2.76 -19.67 10.36
CA ARG A 411 1.33 -19.86 10.60
C ARG A 411 0.51 -19.78 9.31
N GLN A 412 0.77 -18.78 8.48
CA GLN A 412 0.05 -18.59 7.23
C GLN A 412 0.42 -19.67 6.20
N ALA A 413 1.69 -20.08 6.17
CA ALA A 413 2.15 -21.19 5.36
C ALA A 413 1.49 -22.52 5.77
N VAL A 414 1.22 -22.75 7.06
CA VAL A 414 0.45 -23.90 7.55
C VAL A 414 -1.00 -23.85 7.04
N TRP A 415 -1.62 -22.67 7.00
CA TRP A 415 -2.97 -22.49 6.45
C TRP A 415 -3.03 -22.53 4.91
N GLY A 416 -1.88 -22.52 4.23
CA GLY A 416 -1.77 -22.53 2.77
C GLY A 416 -1.92 -21.15 2.10
N TYR A 417 -1.71 -20.07 2.85
CA TYR A 417 -1.75 -18.69 2.33
C TYR A 417 -0.36 -18.10 2.24
N LYS A 418 -0.10 -17.37 1.15
CA LYS A 418 1.12 -16.56 1.03
C LYS A 418 0.99 -15.27 1.83
N THR A 419 2.12 -14.80 2.33
CA THR A 419 2.23 -13.54 3.05
C THR A 419 2.63 -12.40 2.12
N ILE A 420 2.06 -11.22 2.31
CA ILE A 420 2.65 -9.97 1.87
C ILE A 420 3.24 -9.29 3.12
N THR A 421 4.55 -9.06 3.10
CA THR A 421 5.25 -8.42 4.22
C THR A 421 5.31 -6.92 3.99
N VAL A 422 4.93 -6.13 4.98
CA VAL A 422 5.05 -4.66 4.94
C VAL A 422 5.95 -4.18 6.05
N MET A 423 7.11 -3.63 5.67
CA MET A 423 8.05 -3.02 6.60
C MET A 423 7.68 -1.56 6.85
N VAL A 424 7.55 -1.16 8.12
CA VAL A 424 7.25 0.23 8.48
C VAL A 424 8.48 0.89 9.12
N PRO A 425 8.99 2.02 8.55
CA PRO A 425 10.17 2.69 9.06
C PRO A 425 9.98 3.31 10.44
N GLN A 426 11.07 3.37 11.16
CA GLN A 426 11.13 3.96 12.49
C GLN A 426 11.88 5.27 12.46
N THR A 427 11.41 6.22 13.25
CA THR A 427 12.13 7.45 13.53
C THR A 427 12.83 7.28 14.87
N ASP A 428 14.16 7.43 14.89
CA ASP A 428 14.94 7.37 16.13
C ASP A 428 14.73 8.62 17.01
N ASP A 429 15.26 8.58 18.24
CA ASP A 429 15.16 9.68 19.22
C ASP A 429 15.80 10.99 18.72
N ASP A 430 16.69 10.92 17.73
CA ASP A 430 17.34 12.07 17.08
C ASP A 430 16.53 12.61 15.89
N GLY A 431 15.34 12.05 15.63
CA GLY A 431 14.41 12.47 14.58
C GLY A 431 14.75 11.95 13.19
N ARG A 432 15.61 10.92 13.07
CA ARG A 432 15.98 10.32 11.78
C ARG A 432 15.14 9.09 11.50
N THR A 433 14.44 9.14 10.37
CA THR A 433 13.65 8.01 9.86
C THR A 433 14.55 7.02 9.11
N GLU A 434 14.40 5.73 9.39
CA GLU A 434 15.09 4.66 8.65
C GLU A 434 14.79 4.73 7.16
N SER A 435 15.82 4.49 6.31
CA SER A 435 15.60 4.45 4.86
C SER A 435 14.85 3.18 4.45
N LEU A 436 13.99 3.30 3.45
CA LEU A 436 13.24 2.16 2.89
C LEU A 436 14.19 1.09 2.36
N ASP A 437 15.30 1.47 1.72
CA ASP A 437 16.34 0.55 1.24
C ASP A 437 16.97 -0.29 2.37
N THR A 438 17.16 0.31 3.56
CA THR A 438 17.74 -0.39 4.71
C THR A 438 16.75 -1.44 5.24
N LEU A 439 15.46 -1.10 5.28
CA LEU A 439 14.41 -2.00 5.73
C LEU A 439 14.18 -3.15 4.75
N SER A 440 14.12 -2.84 3.45
CA SER A 440 13.91 -3.84 2.41
C SER A 440 15.07 -4.81 2.35
N SER A 441 16.31 -4.31 2.42
CA SER A 441 17.52 -5.14 2.47
C SER A 441 17.53 -6.06 3.69
N TRP A 442 17.14 -5.53 4.86
CA TRP A 442 17.06 -6.34 6.08
C TRP A 442 15.99 -7.43 5.97
N ALA A 443 14.78 -7.08 5.50
CA ALA A 443 13.68 -8.03 5.38
C ALA A 443 14.00 -9.13 4.36
N LEU A 444 14.55 -8.76 3.20
CA LEU A 444 14.98 -9.70 2.18
C LEU A 444 16.06 -10.65 2.70
N ASP A 445 17.07 -10.17 3.44
CA ASP A 445 18.09 -11.02 4.09
C ASP A 445 17.44 -12.05 5.03
N LYS A 446 16.45 -11.65 5.83
CA LYS A 446 15.74 -12.55 6.76
C LYS A 446 14.86 -13.58 6.07
N LEU A 447 14.25 -13.23 4.95
CA LEU A 447 13.48 -14.17 4.15
C LEU A 447 14.38 -15.14 3.39
N MET A 448 15.49 -14.65 2.84
CA MET A 448 16.50 -15.44 2.13
C MET A 448 17.18 -16.44 3.06
N VAL A 449 17.57 -15.98 4.25
CA VAL A 449 18.37 -16.72 5.23
C VAL A 449 17.78 -16.53 6.63
N PRO A 450 16.75 -17.33 7.02
CA PRO A 450 16.08 -17.24 8.32
C PRO A 450 16.93 -17.87 9.45
N MET A 451 18.19 -17.45 9.56
CA MET A 451 19.21 -18.02 10.45
C MET A 451 20.01 -16.89 11.10
N LYS A 452 20.28 -16.97 12.42
CA LYS A 452 21.04 -15.94 13.15
C LYS A 452 22.53 -16.05 12.84
N GLN A 453 23.07 -17.26 12.87
CA GLN A 453 24.47 -17.55 12.58
C GLN A 453 24.60 -18.95 11.96
N ARG A 454 25.62 -19.12 11.11
CA ARG A 454 25.96 -20.39 10.46
C ARG A 454 27.32 -20.84 10.97
N ASP A 455 27.36 -22.00 11.60
CA ASP A 455 28.57 -22.75 11.91
C ASP A 455 28.76 -23.83 10.83
N PRO A 456 29.97 -24.40 10.64
CA PRO A 456 30.17 -25.50 9.70
C PRO A 456 29.28 -26.72 9.92
N THR A 457 28.77 -26.94 11.14
CA THR A 457 28.02 -28.16 11.51
C THR A 457 26.60 -27.91 12.04
N LYS A 458 26.27 -26.67 12.39
CA LYS A 458 25.01 -26.30 13.04
C LYS A 458 24.58 -24.88 12.68
N THR A 459 23.32 -24.55 12.93
CA THR A 459 22.74 -23.25 12.62
C THR A 459 22.15 -22.62 13.86
N GLN A 460 22.60 -21.42 14.22
CA GLN A 460 22.02 -20.68 15.33
C GLN A 460 20.69 -20.06 14.92
N LEU A 461 19.70 -20.20 15.80
CA LEU A 461 18.33 -19.74 15.58
C LEU A 461 18.08 -18.41 16.26
N HIS A 462 16.97 -17.78 15.88
CA HIS A 462 16.46 -16.60 16.57
C HIS A 462 15.63 -17.03 17.79
N ASN A 463 15.62 -16.21 18.84
CA ASN A 463 14.74 -16.43 20.00
C ASN A 463 13.36 -15.82 19.75
N CYS A 464 12.34 -16.45 20.32
CA CYS A 464 10.97 -15.94 20.40
C CYS A 464 10.74 -15.19 21.73
N SER A 465 9.58 -14.55 21.86
CA SER A 465 9.18 -13.87 23.10
C SER A 465 8.80 -14.84 24.21
N GLU A 466 8.28 -16.04 23.89
CA GLU A 466 7.81 -16.98 24.89
C GLU A 466 8.93 -17.65 25.69
N THR A 467 8.64 -18.01 26.93
CA THR A 467 9.53 -18.73 27.82
C THR A 467 9.14 -20.20 27.91
N ILE A 468 10.13 -21.08 28.07
CA ILE A 468 9.88 -22.51 28.19
C ILE A 468 9.46 -22.85 29.62
N THR A 469 8.29 -23.48 29.76
CA THR A 469 7.76 -24.00 31.01
C THR A 469 7.43 -25.48 30.84
N VAL A 470 7.97 -26.34 31.71
CA VAL A 470 7.72 -27.79 31.67
C VAL A 470 7.24 -28.21 33.05
N ASP A 471 6.14 -28.95 33.11
CA ASP A 471 5.48 -29.39 34.36
C ASP A 471 5.20 -28.22 35.34
N GLY A 472 4.79 -27.06 34.80
CA GLY A 472 4.52 -25.85 35.59
C GLY A 472 5.77 -25.18 36.18
N LYS A 473 6.98 -25.57 35.74
CA LYS A 473 8.26 -24.98 36.14
C LYS A 473 8.91 -24.27 34.96
N THR A 474 9.19 -22.98 35.11
CA THR A 474 9.80 -22.15 34.07
C THR A 474 11.32 -22.32 34.09
N MET A 475 11.91 -22.57 32.92
CA MET A 475 13.34 -22.81 32.77
C MET A 475 14.15 -21.51 32.87
N LEU A 476 15.29 -21.56 33.55
CA LEU A 476 16.21 -20.45 33.78
C LEU A 476 17.58 -20.78 33.19
N LEU A 477 18.22 -19.79 32.59
CA LEU A 477 19.62 -19.88 32.19
C LEU A 477 20.53 -19.84 33.42
N PRO A 478 21.77 -20.37 33.34
CA PRO A 478 22.75 -20.21 34.40
C PRO A 478 23.00 -18.74 34.76
N GLU A 479 23.43 -18.48 35.98
CA GLU A 479 23.75 -17.13 36.47
C GLU A 479 24.76 -16.43 35.55
N GLY A 480 24.49 -15.17 35.20
CA GLY A 480 25.34 -14.37 34.31
C GLY A 480 25.10 -14.58 32.81
N VAL A 481 24.25 -15.53 32.41
CA VAL A 481 23.90 -15.74 30.99
C VAL A 481 22.70 -14.89 30.61
N SER A 482 22.87 -14.04 29.59
CA SER A 482 21.88 -13.02 29.21
C SER A 482 20.95 -13.43 28.07
N GLU A 483 21.31 -14.43 27.26
CA GLU A 483 20.49 -14.88 26.13
C GLU A 483 20.48 -16.40 25.97
N SER A 484 19.36 -16.93 25.45
CA SER A 484 19.29 -18.32 25.01
C SER A 484 19.98 -18.46 23.65
N GLN A 485 20.90 -19.42 23.52
CA GLN A 485 21.61 -19.68 22.26
C GLN A 485 21.25 -21.07 21.75
N TRP A 486 20.15 -21.13 21.00
CA TRP A 486 19.68 -22.35 20.36
C TRP A 486 20.36 -22.59 19.02
N TRP A 487 20.73 -23.84 18.78
CA TRP A 487 21.35 -24.32 17.55
C TRP A 487 20.55 -25.50 17.01
N LEU A 488 20.35 -25.56 15.69
CA LEU A 488 19.78 -26.70 14.99
C LEU A 488 20.86 -27.42 14.21
N THR A 489 20.90 -28.74 14.32
CA THR A 489 21.85 -29.59 13.61
C THR A 489 21.24 -30.17 12.33
N ARG A 490 22.11 -30.75 11.48
CA ARG A 490 21.69 -31.46 10.26
C ARG A 490 20.77 -32.66 10.51
N ASP A 491 20.84 -33.23 11.72
CA ASP A 491 20.05 -34.39 12.13
C ASP A 491 18.75 -33.99 12.83
N ALA A 492 18.30 -32.75 12.61
CA ALA A 492 17.08 -32.18 13.20
C ALA A 492 17.10 -32.18 14.74
N GLU A 493 18.24 -31.93 15.37
CA GLU A 493 18.33 -31.78 16.82
C GLU A 493 18.53 -30.31 17.23
N TYR A 494 17.70 -29.83 18.14
CA TYR A 494 17.92 -28.56 18.83
C TYR A 494 18.89 -28.72 20.00
N LEU A 495 19.81 -27.78 20.13
CA LEU A 495 20.79 -27.70 21.20
C LEU A 495 20.80 -26.29 21.78
N LEU A 496 20.47 -26.14 23.06
CA LEU A 496 20.76 -24.90 23.80
C LEU A 496 22.20 -24.99 24.30
N VAL A 497 23.07 -24.10 23.83
CA VAL A 497 24.52 -24.16 24.12
C VAL A 497 25.00 -22.90 24.81
N HIS A 498 25.83 -23.04 25.83
CA HIS A 498 26.58 -21.93 26.42
C HIS A 498 27.99 -22.40 26.77
N ASP A 499 29.02 -21.64 26.40
CA ASP A 499 30.43 -21.98 26.63
C ASP A 499 30.83 -23.42 26.20
N GLY A 500 30.18 -23.94 25.16
CA GLY A 500 30.40 -25.29 24.64
C GLY A 500 29.67 -26.40 25.41
N GLU A 501 28.98 -26.09 26.50
CA GLU A 501 28.12 -27.02 27.23
C GLU A 501 26.70 -27.07 26.63
N ILE A 502 26.14 -28.28 26.51
CA ILE A 502 24.75 -28.48 26.09
C ILE A 502 23.85 -28.39 27.33
N LEU A 503 23.10 -27.30 27.40
CA LEU A 503 22.18 -26.99 28.49
C LEU A 503 20.79 -27.61 28.28
N ALA A 504 20.36 -27.77 27.03
CA ALA A 504 19.16 -28.50 26.68
C ALA A 504 19.30 -29.12 25.29
N ARG A 505 18.58 -30.22 25.04
CA ARG A 505 18.51 -30.85 23.72
C ARG A 505 17.16 -31.50 23.45
N GLY A 506 16.77 -31.59 22.19
CA GLY A 506 15.55 -32.29 21.79
C GLY A 506 15.40 -32.38 20.28
N ASP A 507 14.56 -33.30 19.83
CA ASP A 507 14.23 -33.46 18.42
C ASP A 507 13.43 -32.25 17.91
N ALA A 508 13.76 -31.76 16.72
CA ALA A 508 13.13 -30.61 16.11
C ALA A 508 11.66 -30.81 15.73
N ILE A 509 11.17 -32.05 15.70
CA ILE A 509 9.74 -32.35 15.53
C ILE A 509 9.01 -32.63 16.86
N ALA A 510 9.73 -32.81 17.96
CA ALA A 510 9.13 -33.03 19.28
C ALA A 510 8.72 -31.70 19.96
N PRO A 511 7.69 -31.69 20.82
CA PRO A 511 7.34 -30.48 21.56
C PRO A 511 8.42 -30.09 22.58
N PHE A 512 8.48 -28.82 23.01
CA PHE A 512 9.52 -28.38 23.97
C PHE A 512 9.46 -29.13 25.30
N GLU A 513 8.28 -29.60 25.71
CA GLU A 513 8.08 -30.42 26.91
C GLU A 513 8.81 -31.75 26.86
N ALA A 514 9.08 -32.28 25.65
CA ALA A 514 9.81 -33.52 25.46
C ALA A 514 11.34 -33.35 25.51
N PHE A 515 11.85 -32.12 25.64
CA PHE A 515 13.28 -31.86 25.60
C PHE A 515 13.94 -32.23 26.93
N GLU A 516 15.21 -32.61 26.84
CA GLU A 516 16.06 -32.80 28.01
C GLU A 516 16.61 -31.44 28.46
N PHE A 517 16.30 -31.01 29.69
CA PHE A 517 16.80 -29.76 30.27
C PHE A 517 17.77 -30.00 31.44
N ASN A 518 18.99 -29.49 31.28
CA ASN A 518 20.04 -29.47 32.31
C ASN A 518 20.17 -28.07 32.95
N LEU A 519 19.02 -27.44 33.23
CA LEU A 519 18.91 -26.03 33.62
C LEU A 519 18.28 -25.83 35.01
N PRO A 520 18.64 -24.75 35.73
CA PRO A 520 17.83 -24.26 36.84
C PRO A 520 16.40 -23.96 36.39
N ARG A 521 15.46 -23.98 37.33
CA ARG A 521 14.02 -23.75 37.05
C ARG A 521 13.35 -23.09 38.25
N TYR A 522 12.26 -22.37 38.03
CA TYR A 522 11.49 -21.78 39.11
C TYR A 522 9.99 -22.00 38.98
N TYR A 523 9.28 -21.97 40.11
CA TYR A 523 7.84 -22.13 40.18
C TYR A 523 7.28 -21.47 41.45
N LYS A 524 5.98 -21.21 41.46
CA LYS A 524 5.28 -20.65 42.63
C LYS A 524 4.81 -21.77 43.56
N ASN A 525 5.14 -21.68 44.84
CA ASN A 525 4.72 -22.61 45.88
C ASN A 525 4.41 -21.87 47.18
N ASP A 526 3.22 -22.10 47.77
CA ASP A 526 2.77 -21.47 49.02
C ASP A 526 2.94 -19.93 49.08
N GLY A 527 2.73 -19.26 47.94
CA GLY A 527 2.86 -17.80 47.83
C GLY A 527 4.29 -17.29 47.66
N GLN A 528 5.29 -18.17 47.66
CA GLN A 528 6.70 -17.84 47.41
C GLN A 528 7.17 -18.43 46.08
N TRP A 529 8.22 -17.84 45.50
CA TRP A 529 8.86 -18.32 44.29
C TRP A 529 10.09 -19.15 44.64
N VAL A 530 10.08 -20.42 44.26
CA VAL A 530 11.15 -21.38 44.57
C VAL A 530 12.02 -21.56 43.33
N VAL A 531 13.33 -21.33 43.47
CA VAL A 531 14.32 -21.64 42.43
C VAL A 531 15.01 -22.96 42.77
N GLU A 532 14.92 -23.91 41.85
CA GLU A 532 15.64 -25.20 41.88
C GLU A 532 16.85 -25.15 40.94
N ASN A 533 17.92 -25.87 41.30
CA ASN A 533 19.01 -26.13 40.37
C ASN A 533 18.63 -27.19 39.33
N LYS A 534 19.55 -27.50 38.41
CA LYS A 534 19.36 -28.53 37.37
C LYS A 534 19.00 -29.92 37.90
N TYR A 535 19.31 -30.23 39.15
CA TYR A 535 19.00 -31.51 39.79
C TYR A 535 17.67 -31.51 40.56
N GLY A 536 16.85 -30.46 40.43
CA GLY A 536 15.56 -30.34 41.12
C GLY A 536 15.67 -30.06 42.61
N LYS A 537 16.85 -29.61 43.10
CA LYS A 537 17.02 -29.24 44.51
C LYS A 537 16.75 -27.74 44.69
N PRO A 538 15.86 -27.34 45.61
CA PRO A 538 15.67 -25.93 45.96
C PRO A 538 16.99 -25.28 46.41
N VAL A 539 17.31 -24.12 45.84
CA VAL A 539 18.53 -23.34 46.13
C VAL A 539 18.19 -22.03 46.83
N LYS A 540 17.12 -21.35 46.38
CA LYS A 540 16.71 -20.05 46.90
C LYS A 540 15.20 -19.89 46.79
N THR A 541 14.61 -19.14 47.71
CA THR A 541 13.19 -18.77 47.73
C THR A 541 13.07 -17.25 47.77
N TYR A 542 12.06 -16.73 47.08
CA TYR A 542 11.82 -15.30 46.94
C TYR A 542 10.36 -14.99 47.24
N ASP A 543 10.11 -13.81 47.81
CA ASP A 543 8.74 -13.34 48.04
C ASP A 543 8.14 -12.70 46.77
N ASP A 544 8.99 -12.17 45.88
CA ASP A 544 8.62 -11.58 44.60
C ASP A 544 9.38 -12.26 43.44
N GLU A 545 8.72 -12.47 42.30
CA GLU A 545 9.32 -13.07 41.11
C GLU A 545 10.45 -12.20 40.56
N ARG A 546 10.30 -10.87 40.68
CA ARG A 546 11.23 -9.87 40.13
C ARG A 546 12.62 -9.93 40.78
N ASP A 547 12.73 -10.55 41.95
CA ASP A 547 14.00 -10.73 42.66
C ASP A 547 14.82 -11.93 42.10
N ILE A 548 14.25 -12.71 41.19
CA ILE A 548 14.96 -13.79 40.50
C ILE A 548 15.90 -13.19 39.46
N GLU A 549 17.19 -13.13 39.81
CA GLU A 549 18.26 -12.55 38.97
C GLU A 549 18.59 -13.39 37.71
N HIS A 550 18.11 -14.63 37.62
CA HIS A 550 18.38 -15.49 36.47
C HIS A 550 17.55 -15.09 35.26
N THR A 551 18.17 -15.14 34.08
CA THR A 551 17.45 -14.92 32.82
C THR A 551 16.56 -16.12 32.49
N LYS A 552 15.31 -15.88 32.10
CA LYS A 552 14.40 -16.95 31.65
C LYS A 552 14.85 -17.51 30.30
N VAL A 553 14.74 -18.82 30.11
CA VAL A 553 15.03 -19.45 28.82
C VAL A 553 13.90 -19.09 27.84
N ARG A 554 14.27 -18.47 26.72
CA ARG A 554 13.34 -18.17 25.63
C ARG A 554 13.27 -19.36 24.68
N GLN A 555 12.09 -19.62 24.13
CA GLN A 555 11.93 -20.55 23.02
C GLN A 555 12.75 -20.09 21.81
N CYS A 556 13.20 -21.02 20.98
CA CYS A 556 13.72 -20.69 19.65
C CYS A 556 12.60 -20.64 18.62
N HIS A 557 12.81 -19.85 17.57
CA HIS A 557 12.04 -20.00 16.33
C HIS A 557 12.28 -21.41 15.77
N ARG A 558 11.21 -22.06 15.30
CA ARG A 558 11.25 -23.42 14.79
C ARG A 558 11.19 -23.41 13.26
N PRO A 559 12.32 -23.54 12.54
CA PRO A 559 12.30 -23.42 11.09
C PRO A 559 11.62 -24.61 10.41
N VAL A 560 10.60 -24.35 9.59
CA VAL A 560 9.94 -25.36 8.75
C VAL A 560 10.63 -25.60 7.41
N ASP A 561 11.51 -24.69 6.97
CA ASP A 561 12.29 -24.79 5.74
C ASP A 561 13.57 -23.95 5.86
N LEU A 562 14.49 -24.13 4.92
CA LEU A 562 15.79 -23.46 4.84
C LEU A 562 15.69 -21.98 4.44
N SER A 563 14.59 -21.57 3.80
CA SER A 563 14.30 -20.20 3.36
C SER A 563 12.80 -19.93 3.31
N TYR A 564 12.39 -18.68 3.54
CA TYR A 564 10.97 -18.26 3.56
C TYR A 564 10.55 -17.40 2.38
N VAL A 565 11.44 -17.17 1.41
CA VAL A 565 11.11 -16.44 0.17
C VAL A 565 9.90 -17.05 -0.54
N ARG A 566 9.68 -18.37 -0.46
CA ARG A 566 8.52 -19.02 -1.08
C ARG A 566 7.18 -18.77 -0.37
N PHE A 567 7.21 -18.39 0.91
CA PHE A 567 6.02 -18.09 1.71
C PHE A 567 5.55 -16.66 1.46
N VAL A 568 6.43 -15.79 0.95
CA VAL A 568 6.14 -14.40 0.68
C VAL A 568 5.78 -14.22 -0.79
N GLU A 569 4.67 -13.53 -1.04
CA GLU A 569 4.25 -13.10 -2.37
C GLU A 569 4.93 -11.78 -2.77
N ALA A 570 4.94 -10.81 -1.86
CA ALA A 570 5.52 -9.51 -2.10
C ALA A 570 6.07 -8.88 -0.80
N LEU A 571 7.08 -8.05 -0.96
CA LEU A 571 7.65 -7.21 0.09
C LEU A 571 7.36 -5.76 -0.24
N TYR A 572 6.75 -5.04 0.69
CA TYR A 572 6.54 -3.60 0.62
C TYR A 572 7.26 -2.90 1.77
N CYS A 573 7.67 -1.67 1.53
CA CYS A 573 7.98 -0.73 2.59
C CYS A 573 6.89 0.35 2.61
N TYR A 574 6.36 0.67 3.78
CA TYR A 574 5.45 1.80 3.94
C TYR A 574 6.28 3.08 3.99
N ASP A 575 6.08 3.97 3.03
CA ASP A 575 6.74 5.27 3.02
C ASP A 575 5.92 6.26 3.86
N PRO A 576 6.45 6.76 5.00
CA PRO A 576 5.72 7.65 5.88
C PRO A 576 5.57 9.07 5.30
N ASP A 577 6.42 9.45 4.33
CA ASP A 577 6.41 10.77 3.72
C ASP A 577 5.33 10.85 2.62
N THR A 578 5.18 9.78 1.83
CA THR A 578 4.17 9.69 0.75
C THR A 578 2.89 8.98 1.21
N GLY A 579 2.93 8.20 2.28
CA GLY A 579 1.80 7.37 2.73
C GLY A 579 1.55 6.14 1.86
N GLU A 580 2.47 5.80 0.96
CA GLU A 580 2.30 4.73 -0.03
C GLU A 580 3.00 3.43 0.38
N LEU A 581 2.51 2.31 -0.18
CA LEU A 581 3.21 1.04 -0.16
C LEU A 581 4.17 0.97 -1.34
N VAL A 582 5.47 1.13 -1.07
CA VAL A 582 6.51 1.01 -2.08
C VAL A 582 6.92 -0.44 -2.20
N GLN A 583 6.52 -1.10 -3.29
CA GLN A 583 6.92 -2.47 -3.56
C GLN A 583 8.44 -2.54 -3.73
N GLN A 584 9.06 -3.47 -3.02
CA GLN A 584 10.49 -3.69 -3.06
C GLN A 584 10.80 -4.85 -4.00
N GLU A 585 11.82 -4.70 -4.84
CA GLU A 585 12.33 -5.81 -5.62
C GLU A 585 12.96 -6.85 -4.68
N MET A 586 12.50 -8.10 -4.77
CA MET A 586 13.07 -9.22 -4.02
C MET A 586 14.27 -9.81 -4.77
N THR A 587 15.23 -8.98 -5.15
CA THR A 587 16.38 -9.37 -5.98
C THR A 587 17.65 -9.47 -5.14
N ALA A 588 18.41 -10.55 -5.31
CA ALA A 588 19.67 -10.72 -4.58
C ALA A 588 20.82 -9.98 -5.27
N GLU A 589 21.85 -9.59 -4.50
CA GLU A 589 23.01 -8.83 -5.02
C GLU A 589 23.78 -9.52 -6.17
N TRP A 590 23.66 -10.85 -6.29
CA TRP A 590 24.27 -11.59 -7.39
C TRP A 590 23.49 -11.53 -8.70
N ASP A 591 22.26 -10.97 -8.71
CA ASP A 591 21.41 -10.83 -9.88
C ASP A 591 21.90 -9.74 -10.84
N VAL A 592 23.01 -10.03 -11.51
CA VAL A 592 23.63 -9.15 -12.50
C VAL A 592 23.27 -9.57 -13.91
N GLU A 593 23.33 -8.63 -14.86
CA GLU A 593 23.02 -8.89 -16.29
C GLU A 593 23.86 -10.03 -16.88
N GLN A 594 25.14 -10.12 -16.49
CA GLN A 594 26.05 -11.14 -17.02
C GLN A 594 25.68 -12.53 -16.49
N ALA A 595 25.01 -13.32 -17.34
CA ALA A 595 24.50 -14.65 -16.99
C ALA A 595 25.55 -15.59 -16.38
N SER A 596 26.81 -15.57 -16.84
CA SER A 596 27.85 -16.43 -16.24
C SER A 596 28.13 -16.07 -14.79
N SER A 597 28.31 -14.78 -14.51
CA SER A 597 28.62 -14.25 -13.18
C SER A 597 27.44 -14.43 -12.24
N ARG A 598 26.22 -14.17 -12.74
CA ARG A 598 24.97 -14.41 -12.01
C ARG A 598 24.82 -15.88 -11.60
N ASN A 599 24.99 -16.80 -12.55
CA ASN A 599 24.87 -18.23 -12.28
C ASN A 599 25.97 -18.74 -11.33
N GLU A 600 27.20 -18.25 -11.46
CA GLU A 600 28.30 -18.62 -10.57
C GLU A 600 28.05 -18.19 -9.13
N ARG A 601 27.74 -16.91 -8.92
CA ARG A 601 27.52 -16.32 -7.60
C ARG A 601 26.27 -16.86 -6.90
N SER A 602 25.17 -17.04 -7.65
CA SER A 602 23.92 -17.62 -7.09
C SER A 602 24.11 -19.05 -6.58
N HIS A 603 24.81 -19.90 -7.35
CA HIS A 603 25.11 -21.26 -6.91
C HIS A 603 26.07 -21.27 -5.72
N GLN A 604 27.07 -20.39 -5.72
CA GLN A 604 28.00 -20.27 -4.60
C GLN A 604 27.26 -19.90 -3.32
N GLN A 605 26.47 -18.82 -3.35
CA GLN A 605 25.73 -18.37 -2.17
C GLN A 605 24.73 -19.44 -1.70
N ALA A 606 24.00 -20.10 -2.61
CA ALA A 606 23.05 -21.14 -2.25
C ALA A 606 23.72 -22.32 -1.54
N PHE A 607 24.87 -22.80 -2.04
CA PHE A 607 25.58 -23.93 -1.45
C PHE A 607 26.22 -23.54 -0.10
N GLU A 608 26.87 -22.39 -0.01
CA GLU A 608 27.44 -21.90 1.27
C GLU A 608 26.35 -21.66 2.33
N THR A 609 25.17 -21.23 1.90
CA THR A 609 24.05 -20.91 2.79
C THR A 609 23.30 -22.15 3.24
N PHE A 610 22.99 -23.09 2.35
CA PHE A 610 22.06 -24.18 2.66
C PHE A 610 22.73 -25.52 2.89
N LEU A 611 24.00 -25.67 2.51
CA LEU A 611 24.74 -26.89 2.74
C LEU A 611 25.80 -26.72 3.84
N VAL A 612 26.06 -27.81 4.53
CA VAL A 612 27.09 -27.97 5.56
C VAL A 612 27.95 -29.17 5.25
N GLU A 613 29.20 -29.12 5.69
CA GLU A 613 30.09 -30.27 5.61
C GLU A 613 29.54 -31.43 6.42
N HIS A 614 29.71 -32.63 5.88
CA HIS A 614 29.22 -33.86 6.48
C HIS A 614 30.29 -34.93 6.33
N GLU A 615 30.78 -35.45 7.46
CA GLU A 615 31.90 -36.40 7.50
C GLU A 615 31.54 -37.80 6.97
N THR A 616 30.27 -38.09 6.67
CA THR A 616 29.85 -39.41 6.17
C THR A 616 29.68 -39.44 4.65
N ASP A 617 29.68 -40.65 4.08
CA ASP A 617 29.66 -40.90 2.62
C ASP A 617 28.29 -40.63 1.95
N ASP A 618 27.26 -40.23 2.72
CA ASP A 618 25.91 -39.99 2.19
C ASP A 618 25.85 -38.66 1.45
N ALA A 619 26.11 -38.72 0.14
CA ALA A 619 26.04 -37.59 -0.77
C ALA A 619 24.59 -37.12 -0.98
N ILE A 620 24.35 -35.82 -0.85
CA ILE A 620 23.07 -35.24 -1.27
C ILE A 620 22.94 -35.36 -2.79
N LEU A 621 21.82 -35.93 -3.25
CA LEU A 621 21.57 -36.09 -4.68
C LEU A 621 21.14 -34.76 -5.30
N GLU A 622 21.59 -34.50 -6.53
CA GLU A 622 21.21 -33.30 -7.24
C GLU A 622 19.70 -33.18 -7.39
N ARG A 623 18.97 -34.29 -7.57
CA ARG A 623 17.50 -34.26 -7.65
C ARG A 623 16.81 -33.79 -6.37
N ASP A 624 17.47 -33.90 -5.21
CA ASP A 624 16.89 -33.55 -3.91
C ASP A 624 17.15 -32.07 -3.59
N CYS A 625 18.29 -31.51 -4.00
CA CYS A 625 18.62 -30.10 -3.77
C CYS A 625 18.31 -29.15 -4.93
N ARG A 626 18.37 -29.63 -6.18
CA ARG A 626 18.19 -28.80 -7.38
C ARG A 626 16.83 -28.11 -7.45
N PRO A 627 15.68 -28.77 -7.17
CA PRO A 627 14.38 -28.09 -7.22
C PRO A 627 14.32 -26.91 -6.26
N PHE A 628 14.75 -27.11 -5.01
CA PHE A 628 14.80 -26.06 -3.99
C PHE A 628 15.73 -24.91 -4.38
N ILE A 629 16.97 -25.21 -4.76
CA ILE A 629 17.96 -24.18 -5.10
C ILE A 629 17.54 -23.42 -6.37
N CYS A 630 17.00 -24.09 -7.39
CA CYS A 630 16.52 -23.41 -8.59
C CYS A 630 15.32 -22.50 -8.30
N ASP A 631 14.37 -22.93 -7.46
CA ASP A 631 13.24 -22.09 -7.04
C ASP A 631 13.73 -20.88 -6.24
N TRP A 632 14.63 -21.08 -5.28
CA TRP A 632 15.24 -20.01 -4.50
C TRP A 632 15.98 -18.99 -5.38
N ILE A 633 16.80 -19.44 -6.33
CA ILE A 633 17.47 -18.55 -7.30
C ILE A 633 16.44 -17.84 -8.18
N GLY A 634 15.43 -18.56 -8.69
CA GLY A 634 14.42 -17.97 -9.58
C GLY A 634 13.61 -16.86 -8.91
N ARG A 635 13.29 -17.00 -7.62
CA ARG A 635 12.55 -15.99 -6.85
C ARG A 635 13.38 -14.77 -6.48
N LEU A 636 14.71 -14.88 -6.55
CA LEU A 636 15.66 -13.83 -6.18
C LEU A 636 16.34 -13.19 -7.40
N SER A 637 15.82 -13.45 -8.60
CA SER A 637 16.36 -12.96 -9.86
C SER A 637 15.26 -12.34 -10.69
N THR A 638 15.56 -11.19 -11.31
CA THR A 638 14.78 -10.60 -12.41
C THR A 638 14.83 -11.45 -13.69
N HIS A 639 15.69 -12.48 -13.70
CA HIS A 639 15.85 -13.43 -14.80
C HIS A 639 15.26 -14.80 -14.42
N ASP A 640 14.91 -15.61 -15.42
CA ASP A 640 14.47 -16.99 -15.17
C ASP A 640 15.50 -17.82 -14.40
N HIS A 641 15.01 -18.82 -13.66
CA HIS A 641 15.85 -19.76 -12.92
C HIS A 641 16.89 -20.46 -13.81
N PRO A 642 18.03 -20.91 -13.28
CA PRO A 642 19.07 -21.56 -14.06
C PRO A 642 18.54 -22.77 -14.85
N GLY A 643 18.81 -22.79 -16.17
CA GLY A 643 18.42 -23.91 -17.02
C GLY A 643 19.08 -25.24 -16.58
N LYS A 644 18.47 -26.39 -16.93
CA LYS A 644 18.96 -27.72 -16.52
C LYS A 644 20.44 -27.96 -16.85
N ASN A 645 20.92 -27.43 -17.98
CA ASN A 645 22.30 -27.60 -18.44
C ASN A 645 23.32 -26.67 -17.76
N ILE A 646 22.83 -25.68 -16.98
CA ILE A 646 23.63 -24.70 -16.27
C ILE A 646 23.82 -25.10 -14.81
N TYR A 647 22.81 -25.76 -14.22
CA TYR A 647 22.88 -26.22 -12.84
C TYR A 647 24.12 -27.08 -12.61
N GLY A 648 24.89 -26.71 -11.59
CA GLY A 648 26.10 -27.41 -11.21
C GLY A 648 27.33 -27.21 -12.12
N LYS A 649 27.23 -26.42 -13.19
CA LYS A 649 28.36 -26.10 -14.07
C LYS A 649 29.43 -25.26 -13.35
N TYR A 650 28.99 -24.31 -12.54
CA TYR A 650 29.83 -23.33 -11.83
C TYR A 650 30.30 -23.80 -10.45
N LEU A 651 29.86 -24.99 -9.98
CA LEU A 651 30.19 -25.52 -8.65
C LEU A 651 31.60 -26.13 -8.55
N LYS A 652 32.25 -26.41 -9.68
CA LYS A 652 33.47 -27.24 -9.73
C LYS A 652 34.62 -26.72 -8.87
N ASP A 653 34.59 -25.44 -8.54
CA ASP A 653 35.65 -24.75 -7.83
C ASP A 653 35.46 -24.76 -6.30
N TYR A 654 34.27 -25.11 -5.78
CA TYR A 654 33.97 -25.07 -4.34
C TYR A 654 33.22 -26.29 -3.78
N HIS A 655 32.51 -27.09 -4.60
CA HIS A 655 31.99 -28.40 -4.17
C HIS A 655 32.24 -29.46 -5.23
N LYS A 656 32.65 -30.66 -4.78
CA LYS A 656 32.82 -31.82 -5.66
C LYS A 656 31.46 -32.26 -6.17
N ARG A 657 31.33 -32.46 -7.49
CA ARG A 657 30.14 -33.05 -8.13
C ARG A 657 30.52 -34.39 -8.74
N GLU A 658 29.88 -35.45 -8.26
CA GLU A 658 30.13 -36.82 -8.71
C GLU A 658 28.86 -37.43 -9.32
N ARG A 659 28.97 -38.68 -9.79
CA ARG A 659 27.80 -39.48 -10.15
C ARG A 659 27.79 -40.72 -9.27
N THR A 660 26.68 -40.94 -8.56
CA THR A 660 26.49 -42.13 -7.72
C THR A 660 25.39 -43.02 -8.30
N SER A 661 25.44 -44.32 -8.00
CA SER A 661 24.46 -45.30 -8.47
C SER A 661 23.24 -45.32 -7.55
N THR A 662 22.05 -45.15 -8.12
CA THR A 662 20.77 -45.21 -7.40
C THR A 662 19.80 -46.17 -8.08
N LYS A 663 18.59 -46.33 -7.50
CA LYS A 663 17.49 -47.07 -8.13
C LYS A 663 17.02 -46.52 -9.48
N PHE A 664 17.39 -45.29 -9.83
CA PHE A 664 17.05 -44.63 -11.10
C PHE A 664 18.26 -44.53 -12.06
N GLY A 665 19.37 -45.20 -11.74
CA GLY A 665 20.60 -45.22 -12.53
C GLY A 665 21.69 -44.33 -11.94
N MET A 666 22.64 -43.89 -12.78
CA MET A 666 23.72 -43.01 -12.33
C MET A 666 23.19 -41.57 -12.22
N GLU A 667 23.12 -41.02 -11.04
CA GLU A 667 22.62 -39.66 -10.79
C GLU A 667 23.74 -38.74 -10.28
N PRO A 668 23.75 -37.45 -10.66
CA PRO A 668 24.67 -36.49 -10.07
C PRO A 668 24.44 -36.32 -8.56
N SER A 669 25.51 -36.18 -7.79
CA SER A 669 25.48 -36.00 -6.34
C SER A 669 26.63 -35.12 -5.84
N TYR A 670 26.48 -34.64 -4.60
CA TYR A 670 27.46 -33.80 -3.91
C TYR A 670 27.93 -34.52 -2.63
N PRO A 671 29.05 -35.26 -2.68
CA PRO A 671 29.59 -35.98 -1.52
C PRO A 671 30.17 -35.02 -0.48
N GLY A 672 30.13 -35.44 0.78
CA GLY A 672 30.72 -34.70 1.91
C GLY A 672 29.93 -33.47 2.33
N VAL A 673 28.70 -33.30 1.82
CA VAL A 673 27.80 -32.20 2.19
C VAL A 673 26.37 -32.68 2.36
N SER A 674 25.62 -32.00 3.22
CA SER A 674 24.18 -32.21 3.43
C SER A 674 23.48 -30.87 3.63
N PHE A 675 22.15 -30.85 3.62
CA PHE A 675 21.42 -29.65 4.06
C PHE A 675 21.76 -29.31 5.51
N ARG A 676 21.74 -28.01 5.86
CA ARG A 676 21.99 -27.54 7.24
C ARG A 676 21.08 -28.19 8.27
N TYR A 677 19.85 -28.47 7.86
CA TYR A 677 18.83 -29.22 8.58
C TYR A 677 17.78 -29.70 7.57
N PRO A 678 16.98 -30.72 7.90
CA PRO A 678 15.95 -31.22 7.00
C PRO A 678 14.90 -30.14 6.69
N ARG A 679 14.32 -30.21 5.49
CA ARG A 679 13.18 -29.36 5.11
C ARG A 679 11.89 -30.01 5.60
N GLY A 680 10.85 -29.23 5.87
CA GLY A 680 9.56 -29.75 6.32
C GLY A 680 9.55 -30.18 7.78
N LEU A 681 10.35 -29.52 8.64
CA LEU A 681 10.31 -29.78 10.08
C LEU A 681 9.00 -29.24 10.65
N VAL A 682 8.16 -30.12 11.15
CA VAL A 682 6.87 -29.77 11.72
C VAL A 682 6.73 -30.46 13.06
N SER A 683 6.27 -29.71 14.06
CA SER A 683 6.07 -30.16 15.43
C SER A 683 4.64 -29.88 15.86
N PRO A 684 4.08 -30.60 16.86
CA PRO A 684 2.76 -30.28 17.41
C PRO A 684 2.63 -28.83 17.90
N ASP A 685 3.73 -28.21 18.34
CA ASP A 685 3.75 -26.82 18.80
C ASP A 685 3.87 -25.80 17.66
N LEU A 686 3.75 -26.22 16.39
CA LEU A 686 3.93 -25.32 15.27
C LEU A 686 2.79 -24.28 15.25
N PRO A 687 3.10 -22.97 15.15
CA PRO A 687 2.08 -21.94 15.06
C PRO A 687 1.11 -22.19 13.90
N GLY A 688 -0.19 -22.06 14.15
CA GLY A 688 -1.23 -22.18 13.12
C GLY A 688 -1.91 -23.55 13.01
N LEU A 689 -1.41 -24.60 13.69
CA LEU A 689 -2.00 -25.94 13.58
C LEU A 689 -3.38 -26.05 14.24
N ASP A 690 -3.53 -25.47 15.42
CA ASP A 690 -4.73 -25.48 16.25
C ASP A 690 -5.71 -24.35 15.92
N THR A 691 -5.36 -23.49 14.96
CA THR A 691 -6.11 -22.30 14.57
C THR A 691 -6.49 -22.35 13.09
N THR A 692 -7.45 -21.51 12.70
CA THR A 692 -7.88 -21.36 11.32
C THR A 692 -7.96 -19.88 10.94
N PRO A 693 -7.80 -19.53 9.66
CA PRO A 693 -8.11 -18.20 9.18
C PRO A 693 -9.54 -17.79 9.55
N HIS A 694 -9.72 -16.50 9.84
CA HIS A 694 -11.04 -15.89 10.00
C HIS A 694 -11.19 -14.81 8.95
N PHE A 695 -12.15 -15.00 8.05
CA PHE A 695 -12.45 -14.09 6.95
C PHE A 695 -13.76 -13.35 7.24
N PRO A 696 -13.93 -12.15 6.69
CA PRO A 696 -15.16 -11.41 6.88
C PRO A 696 -16.31 -12.08 6.11
N GLY A 697 -17.53 -11.98 6.65
CA GLY A 697 -18.69 -12.72 6.15
C GLY A 697 -19.04 -12.41 4.68
N HIS A 698 -18.73 -11.20 4.20
CA HIS A 698 -19.00 -10.82 2.80
C HIS A 698 -18.11 -11.53 1.79
N TRP A 699 -17.00 -12.16 2.22
CA TRP A 699 -16.16 -12.93 1.32
C TRP A 699 -16.80 -14.26 0.88
N ASN A 700 -17.81 -14.74 1.62
CA ASN A 700 -18.59 -15.95 1.30
C ASN A 700 -17.72 -17.18 0.99
N ILE A 701 -16.66 -17.41 1.76
CA ILE A 701 -15.75 -18.56 1.60
C ILE A 701 -16.40 -19.78 2.26
N ALA A 702 -16.50 -20.89 1.52
CA ALA A 702 -17.02 -22.14 2.06
C ALA A 702 -16.07 -22.66 3.15
N ALA A 703 -16.60 -23.32 4.19
CA ALA A 703 -15.81 -23.76 5.33
C ALA A 703 -14.68 -24.74 4.92
N GLU A 704 -14.91 -25.54 3.88
CA GLU A 704 -13.94 -26.43 3.27
C GLU A 704 -12.80 -25.70 2.50
N ASP A 705 -13.01 -24.46 2.08
CA ASP A 705 -12.05 -23.65 1.31
C ASP A 705 -11.27 -22.65 2.18
N VAL A 706 -11.58 -22.57 3.48
CA VAL A 706 -10.89 -21.70 4.45
C VAL A 706 -9.45 -22.14 4.70
N LEU A 707 -9.16 -23.43 4.53
CA LEU A 707 -7.81 -23.99 4.61
C LEU A 707 -7.40 -24.46 3.23
N ARG A 708 -6.18 -24.12 2.84
CA ARG A 708 -5.57 -24.53 1.57
C ARG A 708 -4.47 -25.55 1.85
N GLU A 709 -3.97 -26.18 0.78
CA GLU A 709 -2.79 -27.04 0.86
C GLU A 709 -1.62 -26.26 1.51
N PRO A 710 -0.99 -26.78 2.57
CA PRO A 710 0.10 -26.08 3.23
C PRO A 710 1.25 -25.77 2.28
N LEU A 711 1.87 -24.59 2.44
CA LEU A 711 3.04 -24.22 1.63
C LEU A 711 4.31 -24.93 2.08
N ILE A 712 4.25 -25.70 3.19
CA ILE A 712 5.38 -26.36 3.83
C ILE A 712 5.81 -27.61 3.04
N HIS A 713 7.12 -27.75 2.81
CA HIS A 713 7.68 -28.86 2.05
C HIS A 713 7.37 -30.20 2.70
N GLY A 714 6.73 -31.12 1.97
CA GLY A 714 6.46 -32.47 2.45
C GLY A 714 5.33 -32.56 3.49
N LEU A 715 4.52 -31.50 3.60
CA LEU A 715 3.28 -31.49 4.37
C LEU A 715 2.11 -31.39 3.39
N ASP A 716 1.41 -32.50 3.15
CA ASP A 716 0.31 -32.57 2.19
C ASP A 716 -1.00 -32.08 2.84
N ASP A 717 -1.23 -32.41 4.12
CA ASP A 717 -2.35 -31.91 4.91
C ASP A 717 -1.89 -31.53 6.34
N ARG A 718 -2.52 -30.53 6.96
CA ARG A 718 -2.20 -30.12 8.34
C ARG A 718 -2.45 -31.23 9.37
N SER A 719 -3.41 -32.13 9.10
CA SER A 719 -3.73 -33.27 9.95
C SER A 719 -2.65 -34.36 9.92
N ASP A 720 -1.76 -34.35 8.92
CA ASP A 720 -0.61 -35.26 8.85
C ASP A 720 0.37 -35.03 10.03
N VAL A 721 0.31 -33.86 10.68
CA VAL A 721 1.14 -33.55 11.86
C VAL A 721 0.67 -34.32 13.08
N GLU A 722 -0.65 -34.41 13.29
CA GLU A 722 -1.24 -35.18 14.39
C GLU A 722 -1.02 -36.68 14.18
N ALA A 723 -1.18 -37.17 12.94
CA ALA A 723 -0.90 -38.56 12.59
C ALA A 723 0.58 -38.95 12.80
N LYS A 724 1.53 -38.06 12.51
CA LYS A 724 2.97 -38.27 12.76
C LYS A 724 3.34 -38.21 14.25
N ALA A 725 2.59 -37.48 15.07
CA ALA A 725 2.77 -37.45 16.52
C ALA A 725 2.28 -38.74 17.19
N GLU A 726 1.22 -39.36 16.65
CA GLU A 726 0.71 -40.67 17.09
C GLU A 726 1.56 -41.86 16.59
N ASP A 727 2.23 -41.72 15.44
CA ASP A 727 3.13 -42.75 14.86
C ASP A 727 4.53 -42.81 15.51
N ASN A 728 4.78 -42.05 16.57
CA ASN A 728 5.99 -42.24 17.38
C ASN A 728 5.86 -43.60 18.08
N PRO A 729 6.68 -44.60 17.73
CA PRO A 729 6.42 -45.97 18.12
C PRO A 729 6.39 -46.08 19.63
N GLU A 730 5.38 -46.81 20.11
CA GLU A 730 5.35 -47.40 21.45
C GLU A 730 6.77 -47.75 21.88
N THR A 731 7.19 -47.16 23.00
CA THR A 731 8.29 -47.64 23.82
C THR A 731 8.30 -49.17 23.82
N ASP A 732 9.27 -49.76 23.11
CA ASP A 732 9.63 -51.16 23.31
C ASP A 732 9.98 -51.31 24.80
N SER A 733 9.26 -52.24 25.43
CA SER A 733 9.41 -52.63 26.83
C SER A 733 10.48 -53.69 27.03
#